data_AF-A0A7X7FVH6-F1
#
_entry.id   AF-A0A7X7FVH6-F1
#
_cell.length_a   1.000
_cell.length_b   1.000
_cell.length_c   1.000
_cell.angle_alpha   90.00
_cell.angle_beta   90.00
_cell.angle_gamma   90.00
#
_symmetry.space_group_name_H-M   'P 1'
#
loop_
_entity.id
_entity.type
_entity.pdbx_description
1 polymer ?
#
loop_
_entity_poly.entity_id
_entity_poly.type
_entity_poly.pdbx_seq_one_letter_code
_entity_poly.pdbx_strand_id
1 'polypeptide(L)'
;NSANGAPITVPSQDMVLGLYYLTKELHSTESMTVKGENKIFYSPEEVIMAYNESKIHLNARIKCRVDTDGNGKFEIVETTVGRILFNQVVPKGYEYINELLTKKSLRDIIGSILKKTGTAKTAKFLDDIKDMGFQMAFKGGLSFNLGDVIIPEEKAELIDDANKQVDEVMMNYHGGLITGNERYNQIIDIWTHTNARLSRILLEKLSKNRQGFNPVYMMLDSGARGSQEQIRQLSGMRGLMAKPTKAGASGGEIIENPILSNFKEGLSVLEYFISTHGARKGLADTALKTADAGYLTRRLVDVAHDVIISEEDCGTLRGLLVGALKKNDNIVESLYERILGRTTLHDIYHPKTGELIVKAGGELTEEISHQIEDSGIEEMEIRSVLTCESKHGVCAKCYGRNLATLKMVQQGEAVGVIAAQSIGEPGTQLTLRTFHVGGAAGNLSIQNSIHAKYNGIVEIDELRSISIQKDGTPCKRVVGRSAEMRILDKSTRIILTTNHIPYGSFLYKNSGDEVAKGEIIADWEAFNALIISEVSGKIAFDNIIESITYRTETDEQTGMTSKIIIESRQKTKNPSIQILNEFDEVIKEYDLPVGARLEVNNNDKIKAGDILVKIPRTFGKAGDITGGLPRVTELFEARNPSDPAVVSEIEGIVSFSKKLKRGQREVIITSKTGEEKKYLIPTSKQILAQENDFVHAGTPLSEGALTPTDILAIRGPMQVQEYIVNEIQEVYRLQGVKINDKHFEVIVRQMMRKVEIIDPGDTRFLEGELINKQEFHEENDNIWDKKIILESGDSVKYQKGQIISVRELRDENSYLKRQDKHQMEVRDAQPATSKQILQGITRASLQTQSWISAASFQETTKILTEASVYAKSDELSGLKENVIVGHLIPCGTGLKEYENIIVGSMEEYKNLMASKTTN
;
A
#
# COMPACT_ATOMS: atom_id res chain seq x y z
N ASN A 1 -5.04 2.33 19.52
CA ASN A 1 -5.25 3.16 18.33
C ASN A 1 -6.29 2.44 17.49
N SER A 2 -7.38 3.09 17.08
CA SER A 2 -8.41 2.45 16.26
C SER A 2 -7.89 2.02 14.87
N ALA A 3 -6.86 2.68 14.34
CA ALA A 3 -6.32 2.38 13.02
C ALA A 3 -5.54 1.06 12.94
N ASN A 4 -4.80 0.70 14.00
CA ASN A 4 -3.84 -0.41 13.98
C ASN A 4 -3.67 -1.18 15.31
N GLY A 5 -4.42 -0.83 16.35
CA GLY A 5 -4.37 -1.51 17.64
C GLY A 5 -3.22 -1.12 18.56
N ALA A 6 -2.23 -0.35 18.08
CA ALA A 6 -1.10 0.07 18.90
C ALA A 6 -1.52 1.03 20.02
N PRO A 7 -0.91 0.98 21.21
CA PRO A 7 -1.20 1.95 22.27
C PRO A 7 -0.81 3.36 21.82
N ILE A 8 -1.69 4.33 22.02
CA ILE A 8 -1.45 5.76 21.69
C ILE A 8 -0.79 6.46 22.88
N THR A 9 -1.19 6.10 24.10
CA THR A 9 -0.70 6.64 25.37
C THR A 9 0.68 6.07 25.70
N VAL A 10 1.66 6.33 24.84
CA VAL A 10 3.06 5.97 25.04
C VAL A 10 3.79 7.19 25.58
N PRO A 11 4.71 7.03 26.55
CA PRO A 11 5.60 8.10 26.98
C PRO A 11 6.26 8.79 25.78
N SER A 12 6.40 10.11 25.86
CA SER A 12 6.90 10.93 24.76
C SER A 12 8.09 11.77 25.19
N GLN A 13 8.97 12.07 24.22
CA GLN A 13 10.09 13.00 24.35
C GLN A 13 10.93 12.73 25.61
N ASP A 14 10.91 13.67 26.57
CA ASP A 14 11.76 13.68 27.75
C ASP A 14 11.54 12.45 28.64
N MET A 15 10.31 11.96 28.75
CA MET A 15 10.00 10.75 29.52
C MET A 15 10.75 9.54 28.96
N VAL A 16 10.75 9.37 27.62
CA VAL A 16 11.46 8.27 26.95
C VAL A 16 12.96 8.44 27.14
N LEU A 17 13.48 9.67 27.01
CA LEU A 17 14.89 9.94 27.17
C LEU A 17 15.39 9.60 28.58
N GLY A 18 14.60 9.91 29.62
CA GLY A 18 14.91 9.56 31.01
C GLY A 18 14.93 8.04 31.25
N LEU A 19 13.96 7.31 30.71
CA LEU A 19 13.89 5.83 30.82
C LEU A 19 15.00 5.14 30.02
N TYR A 20 15.34 5.70 28.85
CA TYR A 20 16.45 5.25 28.04
C TYR A 20 17.78 5.47 28.77
N TYR A 21 17.99 6.66 29.35
CA TYR A 21 19.17 6.96 30.17
C TYR A 21 19.26 6.03 31.38
N LEU A 22 18.13 5.73 32.03
CA LEU A 22 18.06 4.80 33.16
C LEU A 22 18.52 3.38 32.76
N THR A 23 18.11 2.89 31.59
CA THR A 23 18.31 1.48 31.20
C THR A 23 19.54 1.21 30.34
N LYS A 24 20.22 2.25 29.87
CA LYS A 24 21.46 2.14 29.10
C LYS A 24 22.62 1.62 29.95
N GLU A 25 23.40 0.71 29.39
CA GLU A 25 24.58 0.16 30.06
C GLU A 25 25.82 1.00 29.78
N LEU A 26 26.72 1.06 30.75
CA LEU A 26 28.00 1.76 30.66
C LEU A 26 29.13 0.79 31.00
N HIS A 27 30.14 0.71 30.15
CA HIS A 27 31.31 -0.17 30.33
C HIS A 27 32.49 0.60 30.90
N SER A 28 33.31 -0.03 31.74
CA SER A 28 34.58 0.59 32.13
C SER A 28 35.54 0.66 30.93
N THR A 29 36.11 1.84 30.71
CA THR A 29 37.27 2.04 29.82
C THR A 29 38.50 2.38 30.64
N GLU A 30 39.68 2.27 30.05
CA GLU A 30 40.97 2.61 30.70
C GLU A 30 40.99 4.03 31.30
N SER A 31 40.19 4.95 30.75
CA SER A 31 40.03 6.33 31.22
C SER A 31 38.91 6.56 32.25
N MET A 32 37.98 5.62 32.42
CA MET A 32 36.80 5.79 33.27
C MET A 32 36.35 4.45 33.86
N THR A 33 36.59 4.27 35.16
CA THR A 33 36.14 3.08 35.90
C THR A 33 34.70 3.27 36.41
N VAL A 34 33.79 2.40 35.99
CA VAL A 34 32.39 2.41 36.46
C VAL A 34 32.31 1.71 37.82
N LYS A 35 31.80 2.42 38.83
CA LYS A 35 31.69 1.87 40.20
C LYS A 35 30.74 0.68 40.23
N GLY A 36 31.29 -0.47 40.64
CA GLY A 36 30.54 -1.70 40.94
C GLY A 36 30.08 -2.50 39.72
N GLU A 37 30.77 -2.34 38.58
CA GLU A 37 30.66 -3.24 37.44
C GLU A 37 30.97 -4.70 37.84
N ASN A 38 30.22 -5.65 37.29
CA ASN A 38 30.31 -7.10 37.50
C ASN A 38 30.13 -7.58 38.95
N LYS A 39 29.62 -6.73 39.85
CA LYS A 39 29.22 -7.18 41.19
C LYS A 39 27.98 -8.05 41.13
N ILE A 40 27.92 -9.02 42.04
CA ILE A 40 26.81 -9.96 42.19
C ILE A 40 26.01 -9.56 43.43
N PHE A 41 24.69 -9.43 43.27
CA PHE A 41 23.76 -9.05 44.34
C PHE A 41 22.74 -10.16 44.56
N TYR A 42 22.34 -10.34 45.82
CA TYR A 42 21.38 -11.36 46.23
C TYR A 42 19.93 -10.95 45.95
N SER A 43 19.61 -9.65 46.04
CA SER A 43 18.24 -9.15 45.85
C SER A 43 18.19 -7.74 45.23
N PRO A 44 17.07 -7.36 44.59
CA PRO A 44 16.83 -5.99 44.14
C PRO A 44 16.97 -4.93 45.25
N GLU A 45 16.58 -5.25 46.49
CA GLU A 45 16.66 -4.34 47.63
C GLU A 45 18.10 -4.00 47.99
N GLU A 46 19.00 -4.99 47.93
CA GLU A 46 20.44 -4.81 48.18
C GLU A 46 21.06 -3.86 47.15
N VAL A 47 20.64 -3.97 45.88
CA VAL A 47 21.06 -3.04 44.82
C VAL A 47 20.60 -1.62 45.12
N ILE A 48 19.37 -1.43 45.59
CA ILE A 48 18.85 -0.10 45.92
C ILE A 48 19.61 0.51 47.10
N MET A 49 19.90 -0.28 48.13
CA MET A 49 20.73 0.16 49.26
C MET A 49 22.12 0.58 48.78
N ALA A 50 22.76 -0.23 47.95
CA ALA A 50 24.09 0.07 47.43
C ALA A 50 24.10 1.30 46.49
N TYR A 51 23.00 1.56 45.77
CA TYR A 51 22.83 2.77 44.96
C TYR A 51 22.64 4.02 45.84
N ASN A 52 21.80 3.94 46.87
CA ASN A 52 21.59 5.03 47.82
C ASN A 52 22.88 5.40 48.57
N GLU A 53 23.70 4.40 48.91
CA GLU A 53 25.04 4.58 49.52
C GLU A 53 26.12 5.01 48.51
N SER A 54 25.76 5.27 47.25
CA SER A 54 26.67 5.71 46.18
C SER A 54 27.85 4.75 45.91
N LYS A 55 27.68 3.45 46.20
CA LYS A 55 28.69 2.39 45.99
C LYS A 55 28.65 1.79 44.57
N ILE A 56 27.57 2.02 43.83
CA ILE A 56 27.34 1.57 42.46
C ILE A 56 26.79 2.69 41.60
N HIS A 57 27.14 2.69 40.32
CA HIS A 57 26.61 3.63 39.33
C HIS A 57 25.29 3.12 38.73
N LEU A 58 24.39 4.03 38.34
CA LEU A 58 23.06 3.71 37.78
C LEU A 58 23.13 2.81 36.54
N ASN A 59 24.09 3.10 35.67
CA ASN A 59 24.29 2.41 34.39
C ASN A 59 25.30 1.24 34.48
N ALA A 60 25.74 0.87 35.70
CA ALA A 60 26.69 -0.22 35.88
C ALA A 60 26.05 -1.58 35.52
N ARG A 61 26.80 -2.40 34.79
CA ARG A 61 26.43 -3.80 34.52
C ARG A 61 26.66 -4.64 35.78
N ILE A 62 25.62 -5.31 36.26
CA ILE A 62 25.62 -6.10 37.49
C ILE A 62 24.92 -7.44 37.27
N LYS A 63 25.15 -8.40 38.17
CA LYS A 63 24.43 -9.67 38.22
C LYS A 63 23.51 -9.64 39.42
N CYS A 64 22.21 -9.82 39.22
CA CYS A 64 21.24 -9.82 40.31
C CYS A 64 20.33 -11.03 40.20
N ARG A 65 19.99 -11.64 41.34
CA ARG A 65 18.97 -12.67 41.40
C ARG A 65 17.59 -12.02 41.38
N VAL A 66 16.82 -12.26 40.32
CA VAL A 66 15.50 -11.66 40.08
C VAL A 66 14.46 -12.74 39.75
N ASP A 67 13.19 -12.46 40.02
CA ASP A 67 12.06 -13.30 39.60
C ASP A 67 11.75 -13.00 38.12
N THR A 68 12.02 -13.95 37.23
CA THR A 68 11.90 -13.72 35.78
C THR A 68 10.45 -13.79 35.29
N ASP A 69 9.65 -14.68 35.87
CA ASP A 69 8.33 -15.04 35.34
C ASP A 69 7.18 -14.41 36.15
N GLY A 70 7.50 -13.70 37.24
CA GLY A 70 6.51 -13.13 38.16
C GLY A 70 5.75 -14.18 38.98
N ASN A 71 6.17 -15.46 38.90
CA ASN A 71 5.59 -16.62 39.57
C ASN A 71 6.55 -17.26 40.60
N GLY A 72 7.59 -16.55 41.03
CA GLY A 72 8.53 -16.99 42.07
C GLY A 72 9.70 -17.83 41.57
N LYS A 73 10.05 -17.76 40.28
CA LYS A 73 11.21 -18.46 39.70
C LYS A 73 12.39 -17.51 39.66
N PHE A 74 13.35 -17.71 40.57
CA PHE A 74 14.49 -16.83 40.70
C PHE A 74 15.69 -17.30 39.89
N GLU A 75 16.15 -16.46 38.95
CA GLU A 75 17.36 -16.70 38.16
C GLU A 75 18.34 -15.54 38.31
N ILE A 76 19.64 -15.82 38.16
CA ILE A 76 20.68 -14.78 38.17
C ILE A 76 20.78 -14.21 36.76
N VAL A 77 20.34 -12.97 36.60
CA VAL A 77 20.29 -12.28 35.31
C VAL A 77 21.35 -11.17 35.28
N GLU A 78 21.99 -11.01 34.13
CA GLU A 78 22.85 -9.86 33.84
C GLU A 78 21.99 -8.65 33.49
N THR A 79 22.06 -7.60 34.29
CA THR A 79 21.19 -6.43 34.18
C THR A 79 21.89 -5.16 34.65
N THR A 80 21.19 -4.02 34.66
CA THR A 80 21.70 -2.75 35.22
C THR A 80 20.91 -2.33 36.44
N VAL A 81 21.52 -1.50 37.29
CA VAL A 81 20.84 -0.90 38.45
C VAL A 81 19.57 -0.17 38.01
N GLY A 82 19.63 0.57 36.90
CA GLY A 82 18.46 1.28 36.39
C GLY A 82 17.35 0.37 35.86
N ARG A 83 17.65 -0.77 35.23
CA ARG A 83 16.63 -1.77 34.86
C ARG A 83 15.97 -2.38 36.09
N ILE A 84 16.70 -2.61 37.17
CA ILE A 84 16.12 -3.09 38.43
C ILE A 84 15.16 -2.05 39.02
N LEU A 85 15.54 -0.76 39.02
CA LEU A 85 14.67 0.33 39.48
C LEU A 85 13.39 0.42 38.63
N PHE A 86 13.51 0.28 37.32
CA PHE A 86 12.36 0.26 36.42
C PHE A 86 11.39 -0.90 36.72
N ASN A 87 11.93 -2.10 36.96
CA ASN A 87 11.12 -3.28 37.27
C ASN A 87 10.37 -3.19 38.61
N GLN A 88 10.66 -2.23 39.49
CA GLN A 88 9.85 -2.00 40.69
C GLN A 88 8.46 -1.45 40.38
N VAL A 89 8.33 -0.73 39.26
CA VAL A 89 7.09 -0.11 38.81
C VAL A 89 6.26 -1.08 37.97
N VAL A 90 6.90 -2.10 37.41
CA VAL A 90 6.23 -3.12 36.59
C VAL A 90 5.15 -3.86 37.42
N PRO A 91 3.92 -4.04 36.89
CA PRO A 91 2.86 -4.72 37.63
C PRO A 91 3.25 -6.15 38.02
N LYS A 92 2.90 -6.54 39.25
CA LYS A 92 3.08 -7.92 39.73
C LYS A 92 2.32 -8.91 38.83
N GLY A 93 3.02 -9.91 38.31
CA GLY A 93 2.51 -10.90 37.35
C GLY A 93 2.93 -10.68 35.90
N TYR A 94 3.78 -9.68 35.62
CA TYR A 94 4.48 -9.53 34.34
C TYR A 94 5.96 -9.92 34.47
N GLU A 95 6.56 -10.34 33.36
CA GLU A 95 7.95 -10.80 33.29
C GLU A 95 8.96 -9.67 33.53
N TYR A 96 10.16 -10.03 33.98
CA TYR A 96 11.24 -9.07 34.20
C TYR A 96 11.73 -8.46 32.87
N ILE A 97 11.68 -7.14 32.77
CA ILE A 97 12.06 -6.41 31.56
C ILE A 97 13.56 -6.11 31.58
N ASN A 98 14.32 -6.79 30.72
CA ASN A 98 15.78 -6.63 30.62
C ASN A 98 16.26 -6.11 29.26
N GLU A 99 15.61 -5.08 28.75
CA GLU A 99 15.97 -4.47 27.46
C GLU A 99 16.24 -2.96 27.58
N LEU A 100 16.80 -2.38 26.52
CA LEU A 100 17.01 -0.94 26.40
C LEU A 100 15.67 -0.27 26.06
N LEU A 101 15.21 0.65 26.91
CA LEU A 101 13.90 1.28 26.75
C LEU A 101 13.95 2.41 25.71
N THR A 102 13.79 2.04 24.44
CA THR A 102 13.48 2.98 23.35
C THR A 102 11.98 3.26 23.25
N LYS A 103 11.60 4.27 22.49
CA LYS A 103 10.19 4.56 22.19
C LYS A 103 9.45 3.38 21.54
N LYS A 104 10.15 2.58 20.73
CA LYS A 104 9.56 1.40 20.05
C LYS A 104 9.33 0.26 21.04
N SER A 105 10.36 -0.14 21.78
CA SER A 105 10.24 -1.18 22.83
C SER A 105 9.20 -0.81 23.88
N LEU A 106 9.13 0.45 24.32
CA LEU A 106 8.12 0.89 25.30
C LEU A 106 6.70 0.68 24.78
N ARG A 107 6.46 0.93 23.49
CA ARG A 107 5.15 0.69 22.87
C ARG A 107 4.78 -0.79 22.91
N ASP A 108 5.74 -1.67 22.62
CA ASP A 108 5.52 -3.12 22.56
C ASP A 108 5.34 -3.72 23.97
N ILE A 109 6.14 -3.24 24.95
CA ILE A 109 5.98 -3.56 26.38
C ILE A 109 4.59 -3.14 26.88
N ILE A 110 4.19 -1.89 26.66
CA ILE A 110 2.89 -1.37 27.13
C ILE A 110 1.75 -2.18 26.50
N GLY A 111 1.86 -2.52 25.21
CA GLY A 111 0.89 -3.37 24.54
C GLY A 111 0.78 -4.75 25.18
N SER A 112 1.90 -5.37 25.53
CA SER A 112 1.95 -6.69 26.16
C SER A 112 1.41 -6.67 27.60
N ILE A 113 1.73 -5.62 28.38
CA ILE A 113 1.21 -5.42 29.74
C ILE A 113 -0.30 -5.18 29.72
N LEU A 114 -0.81 -4.40 28.76
CA LEU A 114 -2.24 -4.15 28.59
C LEU A 114 -3.02 -5.46 28.40
N LYS A 115 -2.46 -6.38 27.60
CA LYS A 115 -3.06 -7.70 27.34
C LYS A 115 -3.07 -8.59 28.57
N LYS A 116 -1.94 -8.71 29.30
CA LYS A 116 -1.81 -9.62 30.45
C LYS A 116 -2.48 -9.09 31.74
N THR A 117 -2.39 -7.79 32.00
CA THR A 117 -2.75 -7.21 33.31
C THR A 117 -4.06 -6.42 33.31
N GLY A 118 -4.57 -6.07 32.12
CA GLY A 118 -5.79 -5.29 31.92
C GLY A 118 -5.58 -3.77 32.00
N THR A 119 -6.65 -3.03 31.74
CA THR A 119 -6.64 -1.56 31.57
C THR A 119 -6.27 -0.81 32.85
N ALA A 120 -6.87 -1.16 34.00
CA ALA A 120 -6.70 -0.42 35.25
C ALA A 120 -5.25 -0.49 35.78
N LYS A 121 -4.62 -1.67 35.76
CA LYS A 121 -3.22 -1.85 36.18
C LYS A 121 -2.26 -1.16 35.23
N THR A 122 -2.54 -1.20 33.93
CA THR A 122 -1.73 -0.55 32.90
C THR A 122 -1.80 0.97 33.01
N ALA A 123 -2.98 1.54 33.32
CA ALA A 123 -3.11 2.98 33.54
C ALA A 123 -2.23 3.46 34.70
N LYS A 124 -2.23 2.74 35.82
CA LYS A 124 -1.35 3.05 36.96
C LYS A 124 0.14 2.95 36.57
N PHE A 125 0.51 1.89 35.85
CA PHE A 125 1.87 1.70 35.35
C PHE A 125 2.34 2.87 34.46
N LEU A 126 1.46 3.40 33.60
CA LEU A 126 1.77 4.55 32.75
C LEU A 126 2.05 5.82 33.57
N ASP A 127 1.28 6.06 34.64
CA ASP A 127 1.52 7.19 35.54
C ASP A 127 2.84 7.06 36.31
N ASP A 128 3.14 5.86 36.83
CA ASP A 128 4.37 5.60 37.56
C ASP A 128 5.61 5.74 36.65
N ILE A 129 5.53 5.26 35.40
CA ILE A 129 6.61 5.43 34.40
C ILE A 129 6.80 6.90 34.01
N LYS A 130 5.71 7.65 33.85
CA LYS A 130 5.76 9.07 33.53
C LYS A 130 6.58 9.81 34.60
N ASP A 131 6.26 9.59 35.87
CA ASP A 131 6.94 10.25 36.99
C ASP A 131 8.41 9.82 37.08
N MET A 132 8.69 8.51 36.92
CA MET A 132 10.06 7.98 36.89
C MET A 132 10.87 8.55 35.72
N GLY A 133 10.28 8.62 34.53
CA GLY A 133 10.91 9.14 33.32
C GLY A 133 11.30 10.60 33.49
N PHE A 134 10.41 11.45 34.00
CA PHE A 134 10.74 12.86 34.28
C PHE A 134 11.82 13.02 35.34
N GLN A 135 11.74 12.24 36.44
CA GLN A 135 12.74 12.32 37.50
C GLN A 135 14.13 11.90 37.01
N MET A 136 14.21 10.85 36.18
CA MET A 136 15.47 10.37 35.62
C MET A 136 16.01 11.27 34.51
N ALA A 137 15.13 11.88 33.70
CA ALA A 137 15.55 12.91 32.75
C ALA A 137 16.16 14.12 33.45
N PHE A 138 15.55 14.57 34.55
CA PHE A 138 16.08 15.66 35.37
C PHE A 138 17.43 15.29 36.01
N LYS A 139 17.54 14.12 36.63
CA LYS A 139 18.79 13.63 37.24
C LYS A 139 19.90 13.39 36.21
N GLY A 140 19.54 12.96 35.01
CA GLY A 140 20.48 12.69 33.93
C GLY A 140 21.16 13.96 33.39
N GLY A 141 20.58 15.14 33.60
CA GLY A 141 21.22 16.42 33.28
C GLY A 141 21.66 16.56 31.82
N LEU A 142 20.93 15.92 30.89
CA LEU A 142 21.28 15.89 29.48
C LEU A 142 21.14 17.29 28.87
N SER A 143 22.25 17.86 28.40
CA SER A 143 22.30 19.15 27.72
C SER A 143 22.64 18.98 26.26
N PHE A 144 22.22 19.94 25.42
CA PHE A 144 22.60 20.01 24.02
C PHE A 144 23.63 21.14 23.83
N ASN A 145 24.91 20.77 23.66
CA ASN A 145 25.98 21.74 23.44
C ASN A 145 26.58 21.60 22.03
N LEU A 146 27.20 22.67 21.53
CA LEU A 146 27.88 22.66 20.22
C LEU A 146 29.04 21.65 20.15
N GLY A 147 29.64 21.32 21.30
CA GLY A 147 30.68 20.30 21.41
C GLY A 147 30.18 18.87 21.22
N ASP A 148 28.89 18.61 21.45
CA ASP A 148 28.30 17.28 21.28
C ASP A 148 27.93 16.99 19.82
N VAL A 149 27.85 18.03 18.98
CA VAL A 149 27.65 17.92 17.52
C VAL A 149 28.99 17.67 16.84
N ILE A 150 29.28 16.43 16.43
CA ILE A 150 30.60 16.04 15.89
C ILE A 150 30.56 16.04 14.36
N ILE A 151 31.52 16.73 13.73
CA ILE A 151 31.70 16.71 12.28
C ILE A 151 32.70 15.59 11.94
N PRO A 152 32.37 14.65 11.03
CA PRO A 152 33.32 13.64 10.58
C PRO A 152 34.50 14.27 9.81
N GLU A 153 35.73 13.89 10.14
CA GLU A 153 36.94 14.33 9.43
C GLU A 153 36.97 13.83 7.98
N GLU A 154 36.42 12.63 7.72
CA GLU A 154 36.31 12.01 6.39
C GLU A 154 35.38 12.79 5.45
N LYS A 155 34.62 13.77 5.97
CA LYS A 155 33.75 14.63 5.17
C LYS A 155 34.53 15.32 4.05
N ALA A 156 35.71 15.86 4.35
CA ALA A 156 36.51 16.58 3.36
C ALA A 156 36.96 15.66 2.23
N GLU A 157 37.38 14.44 2.57
CA GLU A 157 37.79 13.41 1.60
C GLU A 157 36.63 12.97 0.71
N LEU A 158 35.44 12.76 1.28
CA LEU A 158 34.25 12.36 0.53
C LEU A 158 33.77 13.45 -0.44
N ILE A 159 33.88 14.71 -0.05
CA ILE A 159 33.52 15.85 -0.92
C ILE A 159 34.52 15.96 -2.07
N ASP A 160 35.83 15.78 -1.81
CA ASP A 160 36.85 15.80 -2.84
C ASP A 160 36.69 14.65 -3.86
N ASP A 161 36.39 13.43 -3.38
CA ASP A 161 36.08 12.27 -4.22
C ASP A 161 34.83 12.52 -5.09
N ALA A 162 33.76 13.07 -4.49
CA ALA A 162 32.55 13.42 -5.23
C ALA A 162 32.80 14.50 -6.29
N ASN A 163 33.59 15.53 -5.98
CA ASN A 163 33.95 16.57 -6.94
C ASN A 163 34.75 15.99 -8.13
N LYS A 164 35.69 15.08 -7.88
CA LYS A 164 36.42 14.38 -8.96
C LYS A 164 35.49 13.58 -9.86
N GLN A 165 34.54 12.84 -9.28
CA GLN A 165 33.55 12.10 -10.07
C GLN A 165 32.65 13.04 -10.88
N VAL A 166 32.25 14.18 -10.31
CA VAL A 166 31.49 15.21 -11.03
C VAL A 166 32.32 15.78 -12.17
N ASP A 167 33.61 16.04 -11.97
CA ASP A 167 34.52 16.51 -13.01
C ASP A 167 34.68 15.48 -14.13
N GLU A 168 34.77 14.18 -13.81
CA GLU A 168 34.77 13.09 -14.80
C GLU A 168 33.48 13.07 -15.63
N VAL A 169 32.32 13.22 -14.98
CA VAL A 169 31.03 13.32 -15.67
C VAL A 169 30.98 14.57 -16.56
N MET A 170 31.49 15.70 -16.08
CA MET A 170 31.59 16.93 -16.88
C MET A 170 32.56 16.77 -18.06
N MET A 171 33.68 16.05 -17.89
CA MET A 171 34.60 15.72 -18.98
C MET A 171 33.96 14.80 -20.01
N ASN A 172 33.21 13.79 -19.57
CA ASN A 172 32.44 12.91 -20.46
C ASN A 172 31.37 13.70 -21.23
N TYR A 173 30.74 14.68 -20.56
CA TYR A 173 29.79 15.57 -21.20
C TYR A 173 30.48 16.45 -22.26
N HIS A 174 31.56 17.14 -21.90
CA HIS A 174 32.33 17.95 -22.87
C HIS A 174 32.94 17.10 -24.01
N GLY A 175 33.28 15.84 -23.74
CA GLY A 175 33.75 14.86 -24.71
C GLY A 175 32.65 14.25 -25.59
N GLY A 176 31.38 14.58 -25.36
CA GLY A 176 30.23 14.11 -26.14
C GLY A 176 29.78 12.68 -25.83
N LEU A 177 30.29 12.04 -24.79
CA LEU A 177 29.94 10.66 -24.45
C LEU A 177 28.57 10.53 -23.77
N ILE A 178 28.09 11.59 -23.13
CA ILE A 178 26.82 11.63 -22.39
C ILE A 178 26.01 12.88 -22.77
N THR A 179 24.69 12.81 -22.62
CA THR A 179 23.78 13.93 -22.90
C THR A 179 23.56 14.82 -21.67
N GLY A 180 23.09 16.06 -21.87
CA GLY A 180 22.87 17.01 -20.76
C GLY A 180 21.91 16.54 -19.66
N ASN A 181 20.88 15.75 -20.01
CA ASN A 181 19.96 15.16 -19.03
C ASN A 181 20.61 13.99 -18.25
N GLU A 182 21.46 13.20 -18.90
CA GLU A 182 22.22 12.13 -18.24
C GLU A 182 23.25 12.72 -17.29
N ARG A 183 23.98 13.76 -17.72
CA ARG A 183 24.87 14.56 -16.88
C ARG A 183 24.17 15.04 -15.62
N TYR A 184 23.01 15.68 -15.76
CA TYR A 184 22.22 16.18 -14.64
C TYR A 184 21.82 15.06 -13.64
N ASN A 185 21.34 13.93 -14.15
CA ASN A 185 20.94 12.79 -13.32
C ASN A 185 22.14 12.13 -12.63
N GLN A 186 23.26 11.95 -13.32
CA GLN A 186 24.49 11.36 -12.77
C GLN A 186 25.06 12.24 -11.66
N ILE A 187 25.10 13.57 -11.84
CA ILE A 187 25.55 14.51 -10.79
C ILE A 187 24.68 14.39 -9.54
N ILE A 188 23.35 14.34 -9.71
CA ILE A 188 22.43 14.17 -8.58
C ILE A 188 22.69 12.85 -7.86
N ASP A 189 22.93 11.77 -8.60
CA ASP A 189 23.18 10.44 -8.02
C ASP A 189 24.49 10.41 -7.21
N ILE A 190 25.57 10.97 -7.76
CA ILE A 190 26.87 11.10 -7.06
C ILE A 190 26.69 11.82 -5.72
N TRP A 191 26.00 12.97 -5.70
CA TRP A 191 25.76 13.72 -4.47
C TRP A 191 24.83 12.99 -3.51
N THR A 192 23.82 12.28 -4.01
CA THR A 192 22.89 11.50 -3.19
C THR A 192 23.61 10.34 -2.50
N HIS A 193 24.44 9.60 -3.25
CA HIS A 193 25.25 8.50 -2.72
C HIS A 193 26.29 8.99 -1.70
N THR A 194 27.00 10.08 -2.01
CA THR A 194 27.97 10.71 -1.12
C THR A 194 27.32 11.14 0.20
N ASN A 195 26.15 11.78 0.13
CA ASN A 195 25.39 12.20 1.30
C ASN A 195 24.94 11.00 2.16
N ALA A 196 24.49 9.91 1.53
CA ALA A 196 24.12 8.69 2.23
C ALA A 196 25.31 8.04 2.94
N ARG A 197 26.48 7.99 2.28
CA ARG A 197 27.73 7.45 2.86
C ARG A 197 28.19 8.28 4.05
N LEU A 198 28.21 9.61 3.92
CA LEU A 198 28.56 10.54 5.00
C LEU A 198 27.64 10.32 6.22
N SER A 199 26.34 10.13 5.98
CA SER A 199 25.35 9.91 7.04
C SER A 199 25.62 8.63 7.85
N ARG A 200 26.07 7.55 7.20
CA ARG A 200 26.41 6.29 7.89
C ARG A 200 27.64 6.46 8.77
N ILE A 201 28.71 7.04 8.23
CA ILE A 201 29.96 7.31 8.98
C ILE A 201 29.68 8.20 10.19
N LEU A 202 28.84 9.22 9.99
CA LEU A 202 28.44 10.13 11.06
C LEU A 202 27.71 9.43 12.20
N LEU A 203 26.76 8.56 11.90
CA LEU A 203 26.07 7.76 12.91
C LEU A 203 27.03 6.81 13.64
N GLU A 204 27.93 6.15 12.92
CA GLU A 204 28.93 5.28 13.53
C GLU A 204 29.83 6.05 14.50
N LYS A 205 30.31 7.24 14.12
CA LYS A 205 31.11 8.09 15.01
C LYS A 205 30.33 8.56 16.24
N LEU A 206 29.08 8.99 16.06
CA LEU A 206 28.21 9.38 17.17
C LEU A 206 27.92 8.23 18.13
N SER A 207 27.72 7.01 17.61
CA SER A 207 27.47 5.83 18.44
C SER A 207 28.66 5.43 19.30
N LYS A 208 29.89 5.62 18.80
CA LYS A 208 31.13 5.32 19.52
C LYS A 208 31.51 6.43 20.51
N ASN A 209 31.09 7.67 20.26
CA ASN A 209 31.44 8.81 21.10
C ASN A 209 30.85 8.66 22.52
N ARG A 210 31.71 8.74 23.54
CA ARG A 210 31.35 8.50 24.96
C ARG A 210 30.58 7.17 25.14
N GLN A 211 30.92 6.13 24.40
CA GLN A 211 30.18 4.84 24.39
C GLN A 211 28.68 5.00 24.09
N GLY A 212 28.32 5.99 23.27
CA GLY A 212 26.94 6.31 22.93
C GLY A 212 26.21 7.17 23.96
N PHE A 213 26.88 7.69 24.99
CA PHE A 213 26.31 8.68 25.93
C PHE A 213 26.42 10.13 25.42
N ASN A 214 26.67 10.32 24.12
CA ASN A 214 26.49 11.62 23.49
C ASN A 214 25.00 12.01 23.53
N PRO A 215 24.62 13.17 24.09
CA PRO A 215 23.22 13.58 24.19
C PRO A 215 22.47 13.61 22.86
N VAL A 216 23.12 14.04 21.77
CA VAL A 216 22.54 14.10 20.42
C VAL A 216 22.21 12.69 19.92
N TYR A 217 23.14 11.75 20.12
CA TYR A 217 22.94 10.36 19.76
C TYR A 217 21.86 9.69 20.62
N MET A 218 21.85 9.95 21.93
CA MET A 218 20.82 9.41 22.82
C MET A 218 19.41 9.89 22.46
N MET A 219 19.24 11.15 22.08
CA MET A 219 17.94 11.68 21.62
C MET A 219 17.44 10.94 20.37
N LEU A 220 18.35 10.64 19.43
CA LEU A 220 18.07 9.86 18.22
C LEU A 220 17.76 8.40 18.52
N ASP A 221 18.67 7.71 19.22
CA ASP A 221 18.61 6.26 19.45
C ASP A 221 17.43 5.87 20.36
N SER A 222 17.13 6.71 21.36
CA SER A 222 15.92 6.55 22.17
C SER A 222 14.62 6.75 21.40
N GLY A 223 14.67 7.47 20.25
CA GLY A 223 13.50 7.92 19.51
C GLY A 223 12.70 9.01 20.23
N ALA A 224 13.27 9.65 21.24
CA ALA A 224 12.64 10.74 21.99
C ALA A 224 12.41 11.96 21.09
N ARG A 225 13.47 12.41 20.39
CA ARG A 225 13.43 13.56 19.49
C ARG A 225 14.61 13.50 18.52
N GLY A 226 14.38 13.93 17.29
CA GLY A 226 15.41 13.91 16.26
C GLY A 226 15.19 12.79 15.25
N SER A 227 15.56 13.05 14.00
CA SER A 227 15.71 12.03 12.97
C SER A 227 17.17 11.97 12.51
N GLN A 228 17.55 10.85 11.90
CA GLN A 228 18.87 10.72 11.26
C GLN A 228 19.10 11.85 10.25
N GLU A 229 18.05 12.27 9.57
CA GLU A 229 18.08 13.36 8.61
C GLU A 229 18.37 14.72 9.24
N GLN A 230 17.77 15.01 10.39
CA GLN A 230 18.02 16.24 11.13
C GLN A 230 19.46 16.30 11.65
N ILE A 231 19.97 15.18 12.18
CA ILE A 231 21.35 15.08 12.65
C ILE A 231 22.35 15.23 11.51
N ARG A 232 22.04 14.65 10.35
CA ARG A 232 22.81 14.84 9.11
C ARG A 232 22.92 16.32 8.75
N GLN A 233 21.82 17.08 8.80
CA GLN A 233 21.86 18.52 8.51
C GLN A 233 22.67 19.33 9.56
N LEU A 234 22.71 18.87 10.81
CA LEU A 234 23.46 19.53 11.87
C LEU A 234 24.98 19.34 11.74
N SER A 235 25.43 18.16 11.33
CA SER A 235 26.84 17.74 11.48
C SER A 235 27.50 17.15 10.24
N GLY A 236 26.73 16.69 9.25
CA GLY A 236 27.23 16.16 7.99
C GLY A 236 27.27 17.24 6.93
N MET A 237 26.37 17.13 5.96
CA MET A 237 26.07 18.13 4.93
C MET A 237 24.55 18.25 4.80
N ARG A 238 24.07 19.38 4.32
CA ARG A 238 22.63 19.56 4.12
C ARG A 238 22.14 18.85 2.84
N GLY A 239 22.94 18.86 1.78
CA GLY A 239 22.69 18.11 0.54
C GLY A 239 21.89 18.89 -0.50
N LEU A 240 21.22 18.16 -1.39
CA LEU A 240 20.49 18.69 -2.55
C LEU A 240 19.13 19.27 -2.16
N MET A 241 18.72 20.37 -2.79
CA MET A 241 17.45 21.07 -2.53
C MET A 241 16.53 21.05 -3.76
N ALA A 242 15.22 21.01 -3.53
CA ALA A 242 14.23 21.12 -4.60
C ALA A 242 14.04 22.57 -5.05
N LYS A 243 13.98 22.77 -6.37
CA LYS A 243 13.65 24.03 -7.01
C LYS A 243 12.13 24.25 -7.02
N PRO A 244 11.64 25.47 -6.75
CA PRO A 244 10.24 25.80 -6.91
C PRO A 244 9.94 25.98 -8.40
N THR A 245 9.15 25.07 -8.96
CA THR A 245 8.70 25.13 -10.35
C THR A 245 7.40 25.92 -10.48
N LYS A 246 7.18 26.54 -11.65
CA LYS A 246 5.90 27.21 -11.98
C LYS A 246 4.79 26.17 -12.10
N ALA A 247 3.58 26.51 -11.69
CA ALA A 247 2.39 25.68 -11.85
C ALA A 247 2.22 25.29 -13.34
N GLY A 248 2.46 24.02 -13.67
CA GLY A 248 2.41 23.47 -15.03
C GLY A 248 3.66 22.71 -15.48
N ALA A 249 4.81 22.89 -14.84
CA ALA A 249 5.99 22.07 -15.10
C ALA A 249 5.90 20.73 -14.34
N SER A 250 5.91 19.62 -15.07
CA SER A 250 5.79 18.26 -14.55
C SER A 250 7.09 17.79 -13.89
N GLY A 251 7.35 18.21 -12.65
CA GLY A 251 8.44 17.67 -11.84
C GLY A 251 8.96 18.66 -10.79
N GLY A 252 9.39 18.13 -9.64
CA GLY A 252 10.22 18.89 -8.70
C GLY A 252 11.67 18.80 -9.14
N GLU A 253 12.13 19.73 -9.98
CA GLU A 253 13.54 19.81 -10.36
C GLU A 253 14.41 19.96 -9.12
N ILE A 254 15.51 19.22 -9.03
CA ILE A 254 16.50 19.34 -7.96
C ILE A 254 17.58 20.33 -8.42
N ILE A 255 18.08 21.15 -7.51
CA ILE A 255 19.21 22.04 -7.83
C ILE A 255 20.49 21.20 -7.82
N GLU A 256 21.23 21.22 -8.93
CA GLU A 256 22.44 20.42 -9.14
C GLU A 256 23.56 20.75 -8.14
N ASN A 257 23.61 21.99 -7.67
CA ASN A 257 24.59 22.45 -6.68
C ASN A 257 24.11 22.12 -5.26
N PRO A 258 24.76 21.18 -4.54
CA PRO A 258 24.38 20.84 -3.17
C PRO A 258 24.86 21.89 -2.17
N ILE A 259 24.24 21.88 -0.99
CA ILE A 259 24.73 22.61 0.18
C ILE A 259 25.70 21.69 0.93
N LEU A 260 27.00 21.98 0.79
CA LEU A 260 28.10 21.21 1.40
C LEU A 260 28.25 21.50 2.89
N SER A 261 27.92 22.73 3.29
CA SER A 261 28.03 23.19 4.66
C SER A 261 26.92 22.61 5.55
N ASN A 262 27.19 22.49 6.85
CA ASN A 262 26.20 22.11 7.86
C ASN A 262 25.85 23.27 8.81
N PHE A 263 24.84 23.08 9.67
CA PHE A 263 24.43 24.14 10.59
C PHE A 263 25.49 24.50 11.64
N LYS A 264 26.41 23.59 11.97
CA LYS A 264 27.52 23.87 12.90
C LYS A 264 28.61 24.72 12.25
N GLU A 265 28.91 24.51 10.98
CA GLU A 265 29.86 25.28 10.18
C GLU A 265 29.30 26.65 9.77
N GLY A 266 27.98 26.73 9.60
CA GLY A 266 27.28 27.90 9.07
C GLY A 266 27.05 27.79 7.57
N LEU A 267 26.06 28.53 7.07
CA LEU A 267 25.70 28.54 5.65
C LEU A 267 26.16 29.86 5.02
N SER A 268 26.68 29.79 3.80
CA SER A 268 26.89 30.99 2.98
C SER A 268 25.55 31.64 2.59
N VAL A 269 25.60 32.91 2.18
CA VAL A 269 24.40 33.65 1.74
C VAL A 269 23.67 32.92 0.60
N LEU A 270 24.43 32.35 -0.35
CA LEU A 270 23.87 31.62 -1.49
C LEU A 270 23.24 30.29 -1.05
N GLU A 271 23.92 29.49 -0.23
CA GLU A 271 23.38 28.23 0.30
C GLU A 271 22.13 28.47 1.15
N TYR A 272 22.14 29.52 1.98
CA TYR A 272 20.97 29.93 2.76
C TYR A 272 19.81 30.34 1.84
N PHE A 273 20.07 31.17 0.82
CA PHE A 273 19.04 31.57 -0.14
C PHE A 273 18.44 30.38 -0.89
N ILE A 274 19.27 29.43 -1.35
CA ILE A 274 18.80 28.18 -1.97
C ILE A 274 17.88 27.42 -1.00
N SER A 275 18.29 27.29 0.26
CA SER A 275 17.46 26.64 1.29
C SER A 275 16.11 27.31 1.52
N THR A 276 16.00 28.64 1.37
CA THR A 276 14.74 29.36 1.68
C THR A 276 13.61 28.97 0.74
N HIS A 277 13.91 28.58 -0.50
CA HIS A 277 12.91 28.15 -1.48
C HIS A 277 12.19 26.89 -1.04
N GLY A 278 12.95 25.87 -0.63
CA GLY A 278 12.40 24.61 -0.11
C GLY A 278 11.58 24.83 1.17
N ALA A 279 12.10 25.63 2.09
CA ALA A 279 11.41 25.94 3.35
C ALA A 279 10.08 26.68 3.13
N ARG A 280 10.07 27.71 2.27
CA ARG A 280 8.86 28.50 1.97
C ARG A 280 7.79 27.65 1.28
N LYS A 281 8.20 26.82 0.32
CA LYS A 281 7.30 25.88 -0.35
C LYS A 281 6.68 24.90 0.65
N GLY A 282 7.49 24.30 1.52
CA GLY A 282 7.00 23.36 2.55
C GLY A 282 5.97 23.99 3.51
N LEU A 283 6.20 25.24 3.95
CA LEU A 283 5.26 25.96 4.81
C LEU A 283 3.96 26.31 4.07
N ALA A 284 4.05 26.78 2.82
CA ALA A 284 2.87 27.12 2.01
C ALA A 284 2.02 25.88 1.70
N ASP A 285 2.65 24.78 1.27
CA ASP A 285 1.96 23.52 0.99
C ASP A 285 1.29 22.95 2.24
N THR A 286 1.96 23.02 3.40
CA THR A 286 1.39 22.62 4.69
C THR A 286 0.11 23.40 5.01
N ALA A 287 0.15 24.73 4.83
CA ALA A 287 -1.00 25.59 5.11
C ALA A 287 -2.18 25.33 4.16
N LEU A 288 -1.92 25.10 2.88
CA LEU A 288 -2.98 24.88 1.87
C LEU A 288 -3.57 23.46 1.93
N LYS A 289 -2.72 22.43 1.97
CA LYS A 289 -3.16 21.03 1.84
C LYS A 289 -3.81 20.45 3.09
N THR A 290 -3.64 21.09 4.25
CA THR A 290 -4.37 20.70 5.47
C THR A 290 -5.88 20.78 5.28
N ALA A 291 -6.36 21.76 4.50
CA ALA A 291 -7.77 21.90 4.16
C ALA A 291 -8.27 20.71 3.32
N ASP A 292 -7.48 20.25 2.35
CA ASP A 292 -7.82 19.12 1.48
C ASP A 292 -7.96 17.81 2.29
N ALA A 293 -7.07 17.57 3.26
CA ALA A 293 -7.13 16.40 4.13
C ALA A 293 -8.37 16.42 5.05
N GLY A 294 -8.68 17.58 5.64
CA GLY A 294 -9.89 17.75 6.45
C GLY A 294 -11.16 17.56 5.61
N TYR A 295 -11.16 18.06 4.38
CA TYR A 295 -12.27 17.90 3.45
C TYR A 295 -12.45 16.44 3.00
N LEU A 296 -11.36 15.71 2.73
CA LEU A 296 -11.41 14.26 2.47
C LEU A 296 -12.00 13.50 3.67
N THR A 297 -11.55 13.81 4.88
CA THR A 297 -12.05 13.16 6.11
C THR A 297 -13.56 13.36 6.25
N ARG A 298 -14.06 14.57 6.00
CA ARG A 298 -15.49 14.85 5.97
C ARG A 298 -16.22 13.99 4.94
N ARG A 299 -15.73 13.92 3.70
CA ARG A 299 -16.34 13.08 2.64
C ARG A 299 -16.37 11.60 3.00
N LEU A 300 -15.31 11.08 3.62
CA LEU A 300 -15.25 9.69 4.08
C LEU A 300 -16.31 9.39 5.14
N VAL A 301 -16.49 10.30 6.12
CA VAL A 301 -17.54 10.15 7.14
C VAL A 301 -18.93 10.22 6.50
N ASP A 302 -19.15 11.16 5.57
CA ASP A 302 -20.43 11.31 4.88
C ASP A 302 -20.83 10.06 4.08
N VAL A 303 -19.87 9.30 3.53
CA VAL A 303 -20.16 8.04 2.84
C VAL A 303 -20.35 6.86 3.81
N ALA A 304 -19.59 6.83 4.90
CA ALA A 304 -19.48 5.64 5.74
C ALA A 304 -20.32 5.68 7.02
N HIS A 305 -20.94 6.81 7.38
CA HIS A 305 -21.62 6.94 8.67
C HIS A 305 -22.68 5.86 8.91
N ASP A 306 -23.47 5.49 7.90
CA ASP A 306 -24.52 4.46 8.02
C ASP A 306 -24.01 3.02 8.24
N VAL A 307 -22.68 2.82 8.22
CA VAL A 307 -22.07 1.51 8.41
C VAL A 307 -21.86 1.22 9.90
N ILE A 308 -22.79 0.47 10.48
CA ILE A 308 -22.74 -0.02 11.86
C ILE A 308 -22.63 -1.56 11.91
N ILE A 309 -22.25 -2.12 13.06
CA ILE A 309 -22.39 -3.56 13.29
C ILE A 309 -23.85 -3.89 13.64
N SER A 310 -24.51 -4.66 12.79
CA SER A 310 -25.95 -4.97 12.91
C SER A 310 -26.24 -6.33 13.51
N GLU A 311 -25.42 -7.33 13.18
CA GLU A 311 -25.61 -8.73 13.56
C GLU A 311 -24.26 -9.40 13.82
N GLU A 312 -24.26 -10.58 14.46
CA GLU A 312 -23.02 -11.30 14.75
C GLU A 312 -22.42 -11.97 13.50
N ASP A 313 -23.25 -12.63 12.70
CA ASP A 313 -22.81 -13.42 11.54
C ASP A 313 -23.83 -13.36 10.39
N CYS A 314 -23.39 -12.88 9.22
CA CYS A 314 -24.21 -12.87 8.00
C CYS A 314 -24.27 -14.23 7.27
N GLY A 315 -23.50 -15.24 7.69
CA GLY A 315 -23.48 -16.57 7.07
C GLY A 315 -22.81 -16.65 5.70
N THR A 316 -22.11 -15.60 5.26
CA THR A 316 -21.49 -15.59 3.93
C THR A 316 -20.46 -16.70 3.74
N LEU A 317 -20.50 -17.33 2.58
CA LEU A 317 -19.52 -18.32 2.13
C LEU A 317 -18.40 -17.71 1.29
N ARG A 318 -18.38 -16.37 1.14
CA ARG A 318 -17.41 -15.65 0.32
C ARG A 318 -16.31 -15.05 1.18
N GLY A 319 -15.06 -15.36 0.84
CA GLY A 319 -13.87 -14.84 1.50
C GLY A 319 -13.02 -13.96 0.58
N LEU A 320 -12.02 -13.33 1.19
CA LEU A 320 -10.91 -12.68 0.50
C LEU A 320 -9.66 -13.54 0.71
N LEU A 321 -8.98 -13.88 -0.38
CA LEU A 321 -7.69 -14.54 -0.33
C LEU A 321 -6.62 -13.52 0.08
N VAL A 322 -5.93 -13.77 1.19
CA VAL A 322 -4.92 -12.86 1.74
C VAL A 322 -3.60 -13.60 1.90
N GLY A 323 -2.55 -13.02 1.30
CA GLY A 323 -1.16 -13.44 1.43
C GLY A 323 -0.26 -12.35 1.99
N ALA A 324 0.99 -12.72 2.32
CA ALA A 324 2.02 -11.75 2.69
C ALA A 324 2.31 -10.79 1.52
N LEU A 325 2.40 -9.48 1.81
CA LEU A 325 2.65 -8.49 0.77
C LEU A 325 4.16 -8.42 0.49
N LYS A 326 4.56 -9.01 -0.64
CA LYS A 326 5.94 -9.01 -1.14
C LYS A 326 6.07 -7.89 -2.18
N LYS A 327 6.95 -6.90 -1.93
CA LYS A 327 7.31 -5.87 -2.95
C LYS A 327 8.71 -6.17 -3.46
N ASN A 328 8.79 -6.66 -4.69
CA ASN A 328 9.95 -7.36 -5.24
C ASN A 328 10.37 -8.49 -4.31
N ASP A 329 11.35 -8.19 -3.46
CA ASP A 329 12.14 -9.12 -2.71
C ASP A 329 12.06 -8.91 -1.20
N ASN A 330 11.42 -7.82 -0.76
CA ASN A 330 11.23 -7.48 0.65
C ASN A 330 9.78 -7.76 1.04
N ILE A 331 9.60 -8.49 2.15
CA ILE A 331 8.30 -8.63 2.80
C ILE A 331 8.00 -7.28 3.46
N VAL A 332 7.04 -6.55 2.88
CA VAL A 332 6.61 -5.25 3.42
C VAL A 332 5.70 -5.47 4.61
N GLU A 333 4.82 -6.47 4.52
CA GLU A 333 3.89 -6.86 5.56
C GLU A 333 3.79 -8.38 5.59
N SER A 334 3.99 -8.96 6.77
CA SER A 334 3.88 -10.40 6.95
C SER A 334 2.41 -10.84 6.93
N LEU A 335 2.19 -12.14 6.73
CA LEU A 335 0.85 -12.71 6.80
C LEU A 335 0.22 -12.45 8.17
N TYR A 336 1.01 -12.58 9.25
CA TYR A 336 0.59 -12.30 10.62
C TYR A 336 -0.04 -10.91 10.79
N GLU A 337 0.60 -9.84 10.28
CA GLU A 337 0.09 -8.48 10.46
C GLU A 337 -1.25 -8.27 9.73
N ARG A 338 -1.44 -8.89 8.56
CA ARG A 338 -2.66 -8.74 7.75
C ARG A 338 -3.85 -9.50 8.31
N ILE A 339 -3.62 -10.71 8.84
CA ILE A 339 -4.70 -11.58 9.32
C ILE A 339 -5.11 -11.29 10.76
N LEU A 340 -4.28 -10.57 11.53
CA LEU A 340 -4.52 -10.31 12.95
C LEU A 340 -5.89 -9.66 13.21
N GLY A 341 -6.69 -10.29 14.07
CA GLY A 341 -8.02 -9.82 14.45
C GLY A 341 -9.06 -9.90 13.32
N ARG A 342 -8.83 -10.75 12.31
CA ARG A 342 -9.83 -11.17 11.32
C ARG A 342 -10.44 -12.50 11.71
N THR A 343 -11.46 -12.95 10.98
CA THR A 343 -12.02 -14.29 11.13
C THR A 343 -11.75 -15.14 9.90
N THR A 344 -11.53 -16.44 10.10
CA THR A 344 -11.32 -17.39 9.01
C THR A 344 -12.64 -17.74 8.33
N LEU A 345 -12.59 -18.02 7.03
CA LEU A 345 -13.74 -18.59 6.32
C LEU A 345 -13.80 -20.11 6.48
N HIS A 346 -12.64 -20.77 6.37
CA HIS A 346 -12.50 -22.22 6.41
C HIS A 346 -11.67 -22.70 7.60
N ASP A 347 -11.76 -24.00 7.88
CA ASP A 347 -10.89 -24.67 8.84
C ASP A 347 -9.45 -24.67 8.31
N ILE A 348 -8.50 -24.26 9.16
CA ILE A 348 -7.08 -24.20 8.79
C ILE A 348 -6.33 -25.33 9.49
N TYR A 349 -5.64 -26.13 8.69
CA TYR A 349 -4.83 -27.24 9.15
C TYR A 349 -3.34 -26.93 8.94
N HIS A 350 -2.51 -27.39 9.87
CA HIS A 350 -1.08 -27.28 9.73
C HIS A 350 -0.59 -28.21 8.59
N PRO A 351 0.13 -27.72 7.57
CA PRO A 351 0.47 -28.50 6.37
C PRO A 351 1.35 -29.72 6.64
N LYS A 352 2.25 -29.64 7.64
CA LYS A 352 3.13 -30.77 8.01
C LYS A 352 2.51 -31.79 8.99
N THR A 353 1.77 -31.33 10.00
CA THR A 353 1.26 -32.20 11.08
C THR A 353 -0.18 -32.64 10.86
N GLY A 354 -0.96 -31.93 10.03
CA GLY A 354 -2.39 -32.17 9.85
C GLY A 354 -3.26 -31.76 11.02
N GLU A 355 -2.70 -31.10 12.04
CA GLU A 355 -3.44 -30.61 13.20
C GLU A 355 -4.28 -29.39 12.85
N LEU A 356 -5.50 -29.33 13.40
CA LEU A 356 -6.39 -28.19 13.22
C LEU A 356 -5.88 -27.01 14.06
N ILE A 357 -5.53 -25.91 13.39
CA ILE A 357 -5.06 -24.68 14.03
C ILE A 357 -6.27 -23.85 14.49
N VAL A 358 -7.21 -23.59 13.58
CA VAL A 358 -8.40 -22.75 13.85
C VAL A 358 -9.60 -23.24 13.04
N LYS A 359 -10.77 -23.22 13.66
CA LYS A 359 -12.05 -23.56 13.02
C LYS A 359 -12.57 -22.40 12.17
N ALA A 360 -13.40 -22.71 11.18
CA ALA A 360 -14.15 -21.75 10.39
C ALA A 360 -14.93 -20.77 11.28
N GLY A 361 -14.79 -19.47 10.99
CA GLY A 361 -15.40 -18.39 11.76
C GLY A 361 -14.70 -18.09 13.09
N GLY A 362 -13.56 -18.73 13.38
CA GLY A 362 -12.73 -18.42 14.54
C GLY A 362 -11.99 -17.09 14.38
N GLU A 363 -11.82 -16.35 15.49
CA GLU A 363 -11.00 -15.14 15.51
C GLU A 363 -9.51 -15.50 15.46
N LEU A 364 -8.77 -14.81 14.60
CA LEU A 364 -7.32 -14.92 14.48
C LEU A 364 -6.63 -14.05 15.54
N THR A 365 -6.36 -14.67 16.68
CA THR A 365 -5.57 -14.09 17.77
C THR A 365 -4.08 -14.15 17.46
N GLU A 366 -3.27 -13.42 18.23
CA GLU A 366 -1.81 -13.37 18.06
C GLU A 366 -1.16 -14.76 18.11
N GLU A 367 -1.61 -15.63 19.02
CA GLU A 367 -1.10 -17.00 19.17
C GLU A 367 -1.40 -17.85 17.92
N ILE A 368 -2.65 -17.77 17.43
CA ILE A 368 -3.10 -18.49 16.23
C ILE A 368 -2.36 -17.96 15.00
N SER A 369 -2.25 -16.65 14.86
CA SER A 369 -1.55 -16.03 13.73
C SER A 369 -0.07 -16.39 13.70
N HIS A 370 0.60 -16.49 14.85
CA HIS A 370 1.98 -16.99 14.93
C HIS A 370 2.09 -18.45 14.51
N GLN A 371 1.17 -19.31 14.97
CA GLN A 371 1.13 -20.70 14.53
C GLN A 371 0.94 -20.83 13.02
N ILE A 372 0.10 -19.98 12.41
CA ILE A 372 -0.11 -19.96 10.96
C ILE A 372 1.18 -19.55 10.23
N GLU A 373 1.86 -18.50 10.69
CA GLU A 373 3.11 -18.02 10.09
C GLU A 373 4.23 -19.07 10.20
N ASP A 374 4.41 -19.69 11.38
CA ASP A 374 5.40 -20.75 11.63
C ASP A 374 5.13 -22.02 10.83
N SER A 375 3.85 -22.28 10.51
CA SER A 375 3.44 -23.44 9.72
C SER A 375 3.85 -23.35 8.24
N GLY A 376 4.21 -22.15 7.77
CA GLY A 376 4.64 -21.89 6.39
C GLY A 376 3.50 -21.74 5.38
N ILE A 377 2.28 -21.42 5.85
CA ILE A 377 1.15 -21.07 4.98
C ILE A 377 1.43 -19.71 4.33
N GLU A 378 1.39 -19.63 3.00
CA GLU A 378 1.63 -18.38 2.28
C GLU A 378 0.36 -17.54 2.10
N GLU A 379 -0.79 -18.19 1.91
CA GLU A 379 -2.08 -17.56 1.61
C GLU A 379 -3.22 -18.28 2.32
N MET A 380 -4.25 -17.52 2.72
CA MET A 380 -5.45 -18.06 3.35
C MET A 380 -6.69 -17.21 3.07
N GLU A 381 -7.86 -17.84 3.14
CA GLU A 381 -9.13 -17.15 2.97
C GLU A 381 -9.69 -16.62 4.30
N ILE A 382 -9.90 -15.31 4.35
CA ILE A 382 -10.49 -14.62 5.50
C ILE A 382 -11.86 -14.03 5.15
N ARG A 383 -12.69 -13.81 6.17
CA ARG A 383 -13.88 -12.98 6.00
C ARG A 383 -13.49 -11.51 5.96
N SER A 384 -14.12 -10.77 5.06
CA SER A 384 -13.88 -9.36 4.83
C SER A 384 -15.19 -8.58 4.89
N VAL A 385 -15.09 -7.28 5.13
CA VAL A 385 -16.23 -6.35 5.01
C VAL A 385 -16.73 -6.31 3.57
N LEU A 386 -15.87 -6.50 2.58
CA LEU A 386 -16.21 -6.49 1.15
C LEU A 386 -17.17 -7.61 0.76
N THR A 387 -17.03 -8.80 1.38
CA THR A 387 -17.85 -9.98 1.10
C THR A 387 -19.07 -10.09 2.01
N CYS A 388 -19.30 -9.12 2.90
CA CYS A 388 -20.39 -9.17 3.86
C CYS A 388 -21.78 -9.03 3.20
N GLU A 389 -22.62 -10.04 3.38
CA GLU A 389 -23.99 -10.11 2.86
C GLU A 389 -25.06 -9.56 3.82
N SER A 390 -24.65 -8.97 4.95
CA SER A 390 -25.58 -8.33 5.90
C SER A 390 -26.44 -7.25 5.23
N LYS A 391 -27.74 -7.27 5.54
CA LYS A 391 -28.74 -6.33 4.98
C LYS A 391 -28.56 -4.91 5.44
N HIS A 392 -28.18 -4.67 6.70
CA HIS A 392 -27.96 -3.33 7.22
C HIS A 392 -26.57 -3.31 7.84
N GLY A 393 -25.72 -2.37 7.47
CA GLY A 393 -24.36 -2.32 8.02
C GLY A 393 -23.51 -3.56 7.70
N VAL A 394 -22.76 -4.07 8.69
CA VAL A 394 -21.81 -5.19 8.57
C VAL A 394 -22.04 -6.18 9.72
N CYS A 395 -21.78 -7.46 9.52
CA CYS A 395 -21.76 -8.40 10.65
C CYS A 395 -20.42 -8.37 11.42
N ALA A 396 -20.45 -8.78 12.70
CA ALA A 396 -19.29 -8.77 13.56
C ALA A 396 -18.15 -9.66 13.04
N LYS A 397 -18.45 -10.86 12.53
CA LYS A 397 -17.42 -11.78 12.01
C LYS A 397 -16.70 -11.25 10.78
N CYS A 398 -17.40 -10.62 9.84
CA CYS A 398 -16.77 -10.04 8.64
C CYS A 398 -15.84 -8.86 8.95
N TYR A 399 -16.13 -8.09 10.01
CA TYR A 399 -15.25 -7.01 10.46
C TYR A 399 -14.10 -7.52 11.37
N GLY A 400 -14.41 -8.47 12.25
CA GLY A 400 -13.51 -9.07 13.22
C GLY A 400 -13.32 -8.22 14.47
N ARG A 401 -12.09 -8.14 14.97
CA ARG A 401 -11.71 -7.46 16.21
C ARG A 401 -11.76 -5.95 16.08
N ASN A 402 -12.32 -5.28 17.08
CA ASN A 402 -12.15 -3.84 17.31
C ASN A 402 -10.71 -3.59 17.79
N LEU A 403 -9.96 -2.84 16.99
CA LEU A 403 -8.56 -2.56 17.26
C LEU A 403 -8.36 -1.63 18.47
N ALA A 404 -9.35 -0.81 18.84
CA ALA A 404 -9.24 0.07 19.99
C ALA A 404 -9.38 -0.68 21.33
N THR A 405 -10.30 -1.63 21.41
CA THR A 405 -10.60 -2.39 22.64
C THR A 405 -9.92 -3.75 22.69
N LEU A 406 -9.36 -4.21 21.57
CA LEU A 406 -8.75 -5.53 21.42
C LEU A 406 -9.73 -6.68 21.74
N LYS A 407 -11.02 -6.47 21.45
CA LYS A 407 -12.08 -7.48 21.56
C LYS A 407 -12.86 -7.57 20.24
N MET A 408 -13.59 -8.65 20.02
CA MET A 408 -14.56 -8.70 18.93
C MET A 408 -15.52 -7.52 18.99
N VAL A 409 -15.83 -6.95 17.82
CA VAL A 409 -16.77 -5.82 17.73
C VAL A 409 -18.14 -6.21 18.28
N GLN A 410 -18.76 -5.28 18.97
CA GLN A 410 -20.11 -5.45 19.51
C GLN A 410 -21.15 -4.89 18.55
N GLN A 411 -22.37 -5.41 18.67
CA GLN A 411 -23.53 -4.88 17.96
C GLN A 411 -23.76 -3.42 18.33
N GLY A 412 -24.00 -2.59 17.32
CA GLY A 412 -24.17 -1.15 17.46
C GLY A 412 -22.89 -0.34 17.34
N GLU A 413 -21.70 -0.94 17.19
CA GLU A 413 -20.47 -0.14 16.98
C GLU A 413 -20.48 0.58 15.61
N ALA A 414 -20.21 1.89 15.60
CA ALA A 414 -20.10 2.71 14.38
C ALA A 414 -18.76 2.53 13.65
N VAL A 415 -18.55 1.33 13.10
CA VAL A 415 -17.32 0.98 12.38
C VAL A 415 -17.04 1.87 11.17
N GLY A 416 -18.08 2.41 10.52
CA GLY A 416 -17.96 3.34 9.40
C GLY A 416 -17.29 4.66 9.76
N VAL A 417 -17.71 5.28 10.86
CA VAL A 417 -17.12 6.52 11.35
C VAL A 417 -15.68 6.28 11.83
N ILE A 418 -15.45 5.15 12.52
CA ILE A 418 -14.12 4.76 12.99
C ILE A 418 -13.17 4.56 11.80
N ALA A 419 -13.63 3.92 10.73
CA ALA A 419 -12.84 3.71 9.51
C ALA A 419 -12.49 5.04 8.83
N ALA A 420 -13.48 5.92 8.64
CA ALA A 420 -13.28 7.23 8.03
C ALA A 420 -12.28 8.09 8.81
N GLN A 421 -12.36 8.10 10.14
CA GLN A 421 -11.41 8.83 11.00
C GLN A 421 -10.01 8.21 10.97
N SER A 422 -9.92 6.88 10.99
CA SER A 422 -8.65 6.14 10.98
C SER A 422 -7.89 6.32 9.66
N ILE A 423 -8.58 6.66 8.58
CA ILE A 423 -7.98 7.04 7.28
C ILE A 423 -7.69 8.55 7.24
N GLY A 424 -8.67 9.37 7.66
CA GLY A 424 -8.63 10.82 7.53
C GLY A 424 -7.61 11.54 8.41
N GLU A 425 -7.49 11.16 9.70
CA GLU A 425 -6.55 11.80 10.63
C GLU A 425 -5.10 11.64 10.15
N PRO A 426 -4.61 10.43 9.81
CA PRO A 426 -3.28 10.28 9.24
C PRO A 426 -3.15 10.91 7.84
N GLY A 427 -4.25 11.10 7.11
CA GLY A 427 -4.28 11.82 5.84
C GLY A 427 -3.73 13.25 5.94
N THR A 428 -3.97 13.93 7.08
CA THR A 428 -3.33 15.23 7.37
C THR A 428 -1.81 15.08 7.49
N GLN A 429 -1.34 14.00 8.12
CA GLN A 429 0.09 13.72 8.28
C GLN A 429 0.76 13.41 6.93
N LEU A 430 0.07 12.79 5.97
CA LEU A 430 0.59 12.61 4.61
C LEU A 430 0.94 13.96 3.97
N THR A 431 0.10 14.98 4.16
CA THR A 431 0.36 16.32 3.62
C THR A 431 1.51 17.04 4.32
N LEU A 432 1.76 16.72 5.60
CA LEU A 432 2.79 17.36 6.42
C LEU A 432 4.17 16.68 6.31
N ARG A 433 4.23 15.34 6.32
CA ARG A 433 5.48 14.56 6.37
C ARG A 433 6.15 14.38 5.02
N THR A 434 5.38 14.28 3.93
CA THR A 434 5.92 14.13 2.57
C THR A 434 6.98 15.21 2.25
N PHE A 435 6.91 16.38 2.90
CA PHE A 435 7.76 17.53 2.59
C PHE A 435 8.86 17.83 3.62
N HIS A 436 8.84 17.21 4.80
CA HIS A 436 10.02 17.23 5.68
C HIS A 436 11.14 16.38 5.07
N VAL A 437 10.78 15.35 4.30
CA VAL A 437 11.67 14.59 3.40
C VAL A 437 11.94 15.35 2.09
N GLY A 438 11.15 16.38 1.76
CA GLY A 438 11.35 17.24 0.59
C GLY A 438 12.63 18.09 0.62
N GLY A 439 13.39 18.03 1.72
CA GLY A 439 14.76 18.54 1.83
C GLY A 439 15.85 17.54 1.44
N ALA A 440 15.55 16.26 1.21
CA ALA A 440 16.50 15.35 0.58
C ALA A 440 15.78 14.28 -0.23
N ALA A 441 16.00 14.32 -1.54
CA ALA A 441 15.54 13.30 -2.46
C ALA A 441 16.32 12.01 -2.22
N GLY A 442 15.81 11.14 -1.35
CA GLY A 442 16.23 9.75 -1.30
C GLY A 442 15.53 9.00 -2.43
N ASN A 443 16.11 8.98 -3.63
CA ASN A 443 15.67 8.02 -4.64
C ASN A 443 15.94 6.61 -4.11
N LEU A 444 14.96 5.72 -4.24
CA LEU A 444 15.18 4.28 -4.06
C LEU A 444 16.27 3.84 -5.03
N SER A 445 17.31 3.19 -4.52
CA SER A 445 18.40 2.64 -5.32
C SER A 445 17.83 1.76 -6.43
N ILE A 446 18.11 2.12 -7.67
CA ILE A 446 17.61 1.42 -8.85
C ILE A 446 18.31 0.05 -8.91
N GLN A 447 17.55 -1.03 -8.78
CA GLN A 447 18.07 -2.37 -9.03
C GLN A 447 18.21 -2.57 -10.55
N ASN A 448 19.42 -2.85 -11.00
CA ASN A 448 19.77 -3.10 -12.40
C ASN A 448 20.25 -4.54 -12.63
N SER A 449 20.12 -5.40 -11.62
CA SER A 449 20.59 -6.79 -11.64
C SER A 449 19.73 -7.68 -10.74
N ILE A 450 19.62 -8.96 -11.12
CA ILE A 450 18.97 -10.03 -10.36
C ILE A 450 20.06 -10.94 -9.79
N HIS A 451 20.03 -11.13 -8.47
CA HIS A 451 20.92 -12.05 -7.75
C HIS A 451 20.13 -13.25 -7.21
N ALA A 452 20.76 -14.43 -7.20
CA ALA A 452 20.22 -15.63 -6.58
C ALA A 452 20.11 -15.45 -5.05
N LYS A 453 18.90 -15.57 -4.49
CA LYS A 453 18.70 -15.43 -3.03
C LYS A 453 18.93 -16.71 -2.24
N TYR A 454 18.71 -17.83 -2.89
CA TYR A 454 18.81 -19.16 -2.31
C TYR A 454 19.67 -20.03 -3.21
N ASN A 455 20.24 -21.07 -2.63
CA ASN A 455 20.88 -22.12 -3.41
C ASN A 455 19.77 -22.93 -4.08
N GLY A 456 19.84 -23.12 -5.39
CA GLY A 456 18.78 -23.80 -6.11
C GLY A 456 19.09 -24.00 -7.58
N ILE A 457 18.10 -24.49 -8.30
CA ILE A 457 18.13 -24.68 -9.76
C ILE A 457 17.28 -23.58 -10.38
N VAL A 458 17.84 -22.83 -11.33
CA VAL A 458 17.08 -21.80 -12.05
C VAL A 458 16.30 -22.47 -13.17
N GLU A 459 14.98 -22.35 -13.18
CA GLU A 459 14.11 -22.73 -14.29
C GLU A 459 13.57 -21.45 -14.93
N ILE A 460 13.67 -21.34 -16.24
CA ILE A 460 13.19 -20.16 -16.98
C ILE A 460 12.15 -20.59 -17.99
N ASP A 461 10.93 -20.08 -17.81
CA ASP A 461 9.79 -20.26 -18.69
C ASP A 461 9.80 -19.19 -19.81
N GLU A 462 9.36 -19.58 -21.02
CA GLU A 462 9.24 -18.69 -22.20
C GLU A 462 10.52 -17.93 -22.61
N LEU A 463 11.70 -18.52 -22.36
CA LEU A 463 12.99 -17.89 -22.69
C LEU A 463 13.25 -17.82 -24.21
N ARG A 464 13.17 -16.61 -24.77
CA ARG A 464 13.72 -16.28 -26.09
C ARG A 464 14.99 -15.45 -25.92
N SER A 465 16.12 -15.94 -26.41
CA SER A 465 17.43 -15.29 -26.22
C SER A 465 18.39 -15.50 -27.39
N ILE A 466 19.38 -14.60 -27.50
CA ILE A 466 20.44 -14.62 -28.53
C ILE A 466 21.80 -14.63 -27.82
N SER A 467 22.73 -15.47 -28.25
CA SER A 467 24.08 -15.54 -27.66
C SER A 467 24.94 -14.34 -28.10
N ILE A 468 25.47 -13.58 -27.13
CA ILE A 468 26.32 -12.38 -27.33
C ILE A 468 27.54 -12.44 -26.39
N GLN A 469 28.63 -11.74 -26.73
CA GLN A 469 29.75 -11.54 -25.83
C GLN A 469 29.72 -10.13 -25.23
N LYS A 470 29.81 -10.02 -23.90
CA LYS A 470 29.96 -8.75 -23.16
C LYS A 470 31.29 -8.82 -22.42
N ASP A 471 32.21 -7.89 -22.70
CA ASP A 471 33.53 -7.78 -22.06
C ASP A 471 34.33 -9.11 -22.05
N GLY A 472 34.21 -9.91 -23.11
CA GLY A 472 34.90 -11.21 -23.25
C GLY A 472 34.22 -12.40 -22.54
N THR A 473 33.11 -12.18 -21.82
CA THR A 473 32.30 -13.26 -21.23
C THR A 473 31.13 -13.65 -22.15
N PRO A 474 30.89 -14.96 -22.38
CA PRO A 474 29.74 -15.42 -23.14
C PRO A 474 28.46 -15.25 -22.30
N CYS A 475 27.54 -14.42 -22.78
CA CYS A 475 26.25 -14.15 -22.14
C CYS A 475 25.11 -14.29 -23.16
N LYS A 476 23.87 -14.42 -22.70
CA LYS A 476 22.70 -14.46 -23.58
C LYS A 476 21.93 -13.16 -23.43
N ARG A 477 21.53 -12.53 -24.52
CA ARG A 477 20.66 -11.37 -24.49
C ARG A 477 19.22 -11.80 -24.62
N VAL A 478 18.36 -11.39 -23.68
CA VAL A 478 16.95 -11.77 -23.65
C VAL A 478 16.15 -10.91 -24.63
N VAL A 479 15.35 -11.58 -25.45
CA VAL A 479 14.53 -10.98 -26.52
C VAL A 479 13.04 -11.21 -26.26
N GLY A 480 12.68 -12.19 -25.43
CA GLY A 480 11.31 -12.35 -24.96
C GLY A 480 10.92 -11.27 -23.96
N ARG A 481 9.66 -10.82 -24.01
CA ARG A 481 9.07 -9.91 -23.00
C ARG A 481 8.36 -10.65 -21.86
N SER A 482 8.13 -11.95 -22.01
CA SER A 482 7.37 -12.79 -21.07
C SER A 482 8.24 -13.79 -20.28
N ALA A 483 9.57 -13.64 -20.32
CA ALA A 483 10.47 -14.58 -19.67
C ALA A 483 10.33 -14.51 -18.14
N GLU A 484 9.85 -15.59 -17.54
CA GLU A 484 9.76 -15.75 -16.08
C GLU A 484 10.84 -16.73 -15.60
N MET A 485 11.56 -16.38 -14.54
CA MET A 485 12.51 -17.27 -13.88
C MET A 485 12.02 -17.70 -12.50
N ARG A 486 12.23 -18.97 -12.18
CA ARG A 486 11.94 -19.60 -10.91
C ARG A 486 13.20 -20.23 -10.35
N ILE A 487 13.46 -20.08 -9.05
CA ILE A 487 14.53 -20.81 -8.36
C ILE A 487 13.86 -21.96 -7.62
N LEU A 488 14.20 -23.19 -7.98
CA LEU A 488 13.70 -24.40 -7.32
C LEU A 488 14.69 -24.88 -6.25
N ASP A 489 14.16 -25.39 -5.14
CA ASP A 489 14.97 -26.13 -4.18
C ASP A 489 15.46 -27.46 -4.78
N LYS A 490 16.72 -27.82 -4.48
CA LYS A 490 17.38 -29.02 -5.03
C LYS A 490 16.69 -30.33 -4.63
N SER A 491 16.09 -30.36 -3.44
CA SER A 491 15.56 -31.59 -2.85
C SER A 491 14.04 -31.73 -3.02
N THR A 492 13.31 -30.63 -2.87
CA THR A 492 11.84 -30.64 -2.84
C THR A 492 11.19 -30.18 -4.14
N ARG A 493 11.96 -29.59 -5.07
CA ARG A 493 11.46 -28.88 -6.28
C ARG A 493 10.38 -27.84 -5.98
N ILE A 494 10.30 -27.36 -4.74
CA ILE A 494 9.42 -26.25 -4.38
C ILE A 494 10.02 -24.97 -4.96
N ILE A 495 9.15 -24.11 -5.48
CA ILE A 495 9.53 -22.78 -6.00
C ILE A 495 9.91 -21.90 -4.81
N LEU A 496 11.18 -21.49 -4.74
CA LEU A 496 11.73 -20.64 -3.68
C LEU A 496 11.60 -19.15 -4.02
N THR A 497 11.69 -18.79 -5.30
CA THR A 497 11.64 -17.39 -5.76
C THR A 497 11.19 -17.38 -7.21
N THR A 498 10.32 -16.43 -7.57
CA THR A 498 9.90 -16.18 -8.96
C THR A 498 10.20 -14.73 -9.29
N ASN A 499 10.90 -14.48 -10.40
CA ASN A 499 11.24 -13.14 -10.89
C ASN A 499 10.99 -13.05 -12.40
N HIS A 500 10.63 -11.87 -12.88
CA HIS A 500 10.54 -11.59 -14.33
C HIS A 500 11.89 -11.12 -14.87
N ILE A 501 12.31 -11.61 -16.03
CA ILE A 501 13.54 -11.18 -16.69
C ILE A 501 13.21 -10.11 -17.73
N PRO A 502 13.69 -8.86 -17.55
CA PRO A 502 13.37 -7.76 -18.48
C PRO A 502 13.91 -8.00 -19.90
N TYR A 503 13.18 -7.50 -20.89
CA TYR A 503 13.63 -7.46 -22.29
C TYR A 503 14.96 -6.71 -22.42
N GLY A 504 15.90 -7.31 -23.16
CA GLY A 504 17.21 -6.74 -23.43
C GLY A 504 18.24 -6.90 -22.33
N SER A 505 17.90 -7.59 -21.24
CA SER A 505 18.83 -7.99 -20.19
C SER A 505 19.89 -8.97 -20.71
N PHE A 506 21.08 -8.93 -20.10
CA PHE A 506 22.09 -9.96 -20.27
C PHE A 506 21.88 -11.01 -19.19
N LEU A 507 21.72 -12.25 -19.64
CA LEU A 507 21.51 -13.44 -18.86
C LEU A 507 22.83 -14.22 -18.80
N TYR A 508 23.29 -14.49 -17.59
CA TYR A 508 24.54 -15.23 -17.33
C TYR A 508 24.31 -16.71 -17.02
N LYS A 509 23.07 -17.10 -16.68
CA LYS A 509 22.67 -18.48 -16.32
C LYS A 509 21.53 -19.00 -17.18
N ASN A 510 21.59 -20.27 -17.56
CA ASN A 510 20.57 -20.93 -18.36
C ASN A 510 19.51 -21.61 -17.50
N SER A 511 18.36 -21.93 -18.12
CA SER A 511 17.36 -22.81 -17.50
C SER A 511 17.99 -24.20 -17.25
N GLY A 512 17.90 -24.67 -16.01
CA GLY A 512 18.50 -25.90 -15.50
C GLY A 512 19.83 -25.70 -14.76
N ASP A 513 20.43 -24.51 -14.74
CA ASP A 513 21.71 -24.27 -14.07
C ASP A 513 21.55 -24.18 -12.54
N GLU A 514 22.53 -24.72 -11.82
CA GLU A 514 22.63 -24.53 -10.37
C GLU A 514 23.20 -23.14 -10.05
N VAL A 515 22.58 -22.44 -9.10
CA VAL A 515 23.02 -21.13 -8.62
C VAL A 515 23.28 -21.16 -7.12
N ALA A 516 24.33 -20.45 -6.71
CA ALA A 516 24.64 -20.21 -5.31
C ALA A 516 24.07 -18.86 -4.85
N LYS A 517 23.72 -18.76 -3.56
CA LYS A 517 23.26 -17.51 -2.95
C LYS A 517 24.26 -16.36 -3.19
N GLY A 518 23.78 -15.28 -3.81
CA GLY A 518 24.50 -14.06 -4.16
C GLY A 518 24.95 -13.97 -5.61
N GLU A 519 24.87 -15.07 -6.38
CA GLU A 519 25.34 -15.12 -7.76
C GLU A 519 24.45 -14.31 -8.71
N ILE A 520 25.05 -13.59 -9.66
CA ILE A 520 24.33 -12.76 -10.63
C ILE A 520 23.69 -13.67 -11.69
N ILE A 521 22.39 -13.51 -11.89
CA ILE A 521 21.61 -14.26 -12.88
C ILE A 521 21.43 -13.43 -14.15
N ALA A 522 21.00 -12.18 -14.01
CA ALA A 522 20.82 -11.25 -15.12
C ALA A 522 21.12 -9.81 -14.73
N ASP A 523 21.62 -8.99 -15.67
CA ASP A 523 21.78 -7.54 -15.52
C ASP A 523 21.20 -6.77 -16.72
N TRP A 524 20.85 -5.50 -16.54
CA TRP A 524 20.32 -4.67 -17.62
C TRP A 524 20.63 -3.17 -17.42
N GLU A 525 20.43 -2.41 -18.49
CA GLU A 525 20.53 -0.96 -18.46
C GLU A 525 19.26 -0.35 -17.86
N ALA A 526 19.39 0.38 -16.76
CA ALA A 526 18.22 0.84 -16.02
C ALA A 526 17.52 2.03 -16.70
N PHE A 527 18.29 2.99 -17.23
CA PHE A 527 17.79 4.31 -17.64
C PHE A 527 17.13 4.34 -19.03
N ASN A 528 17.36 3.31 -19.84
CA ASN A 528 16.88 3.26 -21.22
C ASN A 528 16.11 1.96 -21.47
N ALA A 529 14.91 2.05 -22.03
CA ALA A 529 14.27 0.92 -22.67
C ALA A 529 14.92 0.75 -24.05
N LEU A 530 15.29 -0.49 -24.37
CA LEU A 530 16.01 -0.80 -25.60
C LEU A 530 15.04 -1.43 -26.60
N ILE A 531 15.25 -1.17 -27.89
CA ILE A 531 14.73 -1.99 -28.99
C ILE A 531 15.93 -2.67 -29.63
N ILE A 532 15.92 -3.99 -29.64
CA ILE A 532 17.05 -4.82 -30.08
C ILE A 532 16.64 -5.59 -31.32
N SER A 533 17.58 -5.74 -32.25
CA SER A 533 17.36 -6.56 -33.44
C SER A 533 17.37 -8.05 -33.10
N GLU A 534 16.35 -8.80 -33.53
CA GLU A 534 16.34 -10.26 -33.41
C GLU A 534 17.10 -10.98 -34.53
N VAL A 535 17.30 -10.29 -35.66
CA VAL A 535 17.84 -10.87 -36.90
C VAL A 535 18.99 -10.03 -37.42
N SER A 536 19.97 -10.70 -38.03
CA SER A 536 21.06 -10.00 -38.72
C SER A 536 20.58 -9.56 -40.09
N GLY A 537 20.98 -8.37 -40.54
CA GLY A 537 20.58 -7.86 -41.84
C GLY A 537 20.98 -6.40 -42.05
N LYS A 538 20.46 -5.82 -43.12
CA LYS A 538 20.69 -4.43 -43.48
C LYS A 538 19.49 -3.57 -43.06
N ILE A 539 19.73 -2.44 -42.42
CA ILE A 539 18.68 -1.53 -41.98
C ILE A 539 18.13 -0.71 -43.16
N ALA A 540 16.81 -0.63 -43.27
CA ALA A 540 16.09 0.31 -44.10
C ALA A 540 15.11 1.12 -43.26
N PHE A 541 15.15 2.44 -43.39
CA PHE A 541 14.21 3.34 -42.73
C PHE A 541 12.92 3.45 -43.54
N ASP A 542 11.77 3.16 -42.90
CA ASP A 542 10.46 3.45 -43.45
C ASP A 542 9.82 4.63 -42.69
N ASN A 543 9.36 5.62 -43.44
CA ASN A 543 8.72 6.83 -42.90
C ASN A 543 9.53 7.64 -41.85
N ILE A 544 10.85 7.50 -41.78
CA ILE A 544 11.74 8.34 -40.94
C ILE A 544 12.25 9.53 -41.78
N ILE A 545 11.57 10.67 -41.66
CA ILE A 545 11.78 11.88 -42.45
C ILE A 545 12.05 13.07 -41.51
N GLU A 546 13.10 13.82 -41.82
CA GLU A 546 13.53 14.96 -41.02
C GLU A 546 12.44 16.04 -40.94
N SER A 547 12.27 16.63 -39.76
CA SER A 547 11.26 17.64 -39.43
C SER A 547 9.79 17.19 -39.49
N ILE A 548 9.51 15.96 -39.94
CA ILE A 548 8.14 15.40 -40.03
C ILE A 548 7.92 14.26 -39.04
N THR A 549 8.84 13.30 -38.97
CA THR A 549 8.75 12.14 -38.05
C THR A 549 9.96 12.01 -37.13
N TYR A 550 11.08 12.68 -37.43
CA TYR A 550 12.17 12.85 -36.48
C TYR A 550 12.73 14.28 -36.52
N ARG A 551 13.25 14.74 -35.38
CA ARG A 551 14.06 15.95 -35.27
C ARG A 551 15.49 15.58 -34.93
N THR A 552 16.43 16.29 -35.53
CA THR A 552 17.84 16.19 -35.16
C THR A 552 18.06 17.15 -33.99
N GLU A 553 18.30 16.62 -32.80
CA GLU A 553 18.82 17.42 -31.69
C GLU A 553 20.33 17.37 -31.74
N THR A 554 20.91 18.55 -31.98
CA THR A 554 22.34 18.76 -31.82
C THR A 554 22.56 19.29 -30.42
N ASP A 555 23.36 18.60 -29.62
CA ASP A 555 23.79 19.14 -28.34
C ASP A 555 24.71 20.35 -28.62
N GLU A 556 24.34 21.53 -28.10
CA GLU A 556 24.97 22.83 -28.42
C GLU A 556 26.47 22.87 -28.10
N GLN A 557 26.96 21.98 -27.21
CA GLN A 557 28.36 21.95 -26.79
C GLN A 557 29.18 20.82 -27.42
N THR A 558 28.59 19.66 -27.70
CA THR A 558 29.34 18.48 -28.16
C THR A 558 29.29 18.28 -29.67
N GLY A 559 28.35 18.94 -30.35
CA GLY A 559 28.16 18.82 -31.80
C GLY A 559 27.64 17.44 -32.24
N MET A 560 27.40 16.50 -31.31
CA MET A 560 26.80 15.22 -31.62
C MET A 560 25.32 15.40 -31.94
N THR A 561 24.89 14.74 -33.01
CA THR A 561 23.52 14.80 -33.51
C THR A 561 22.79 13.52 -33.13
N SER A 562 21.79 13.64 -32.26
CA SER A 562 20.87 12.55 -31.94
C SER A 562 19.58 12.73 -32.72
N LYS A 563 19.12 11.67 -33.41
CA LYS A 563 17.83 11.68 -34.12
C LYS A 563 16.74 11.22 -33.16
N ILE A 564 15.82 12.14 -32.82
CA ILE A 564 14.71 11.88 -31.90
C ILE A 564 13.41 11.80 -32.69
N ILE A 565 12.67 10.72 -32.52
CA ILE A 565 11.35 10.56 -33.14
C ILE A 565 10.36 11.56 -32.53
N ILE A 566 9.66 12.30 -33.37
CA ILE A 566 8.64 13.29 -32.99
C ILE A 566 7.26 12.85 -33.48
N GLU A 567 6.22 13.33 -32.81
CA GLU A 567 4.85 13.10 -33.26
C GLU A 567 4.63 13.79 -34.61
N SER A 568 4.23 12.99 -35.62
CA SER A 568 3.96 13.54 -36.94
C SER A 568 2.61 14.25 -37.00
N ARG A 569 2.58 15.46 -37.57
CA ARG A 569 1.33 16.14 -37.93
C ARG A 569 0.54 15.37 -39.00
N GLN A 570 1.20 14.51 -39.77
CA GLN A 570 0.59 13.66 -40.80
C GLN A 570 0.33 12.26 -40.23
N LYS A 571 -0.90 12.00 -39.78
CA LYS A 571 -1.35 10.76 -39.10
C LYS A 571 -1.30 9.47 -39.94
N THR A 572 -0.76 9.52 -41.16
CA THR A 572 -0.63 8.37 -42.08
C THR A 572 0.77 7.76 -42.10
N LYS A 573 1.81 8.46 -41.60
CA LYS A 573 3.20 8.00 -41.63
C LYS A 573 3.63 7.58 -40.23
N ASN A 574 3.96 6.31 -40.04
CA ASN A 574 4.51 5.78 -38.79
C ASN A 574 5.99 5.43 -38.99
N PRO A 575 6.91 6.02 -38.24
CA PRO A 575 8.33 5.71 -38.37
C PRO A 575 8.59 4.25 -37.92
N SER A 576 9.17 3.46 -38.81
CA SER A 576 9.58 2.07 -38.51
C SER A 576 10.96 1.77 -39.10
N ILE A 577 11.65 0.81 -38.47
CA ILE A 577 12.91 0.25 -38.93
C ILE A 577 12.63 -1.11 -39.53
N GLN A 578 12.93 -1.27 -40.82
CA GLN A 578 12.83 -2.55 -41.52
C GLN A 578 14.22 -3.18 -41.63
N ILE A 579 14.31 -4.48 -41.39
CA ILE A 579 15.55 -5.26 -41.60
C ILE A 579 15.40 -6.03 -42.89
N LEU A 580 16.32 -5.78 -43.82
CA LEU A 580 16.40 -6.41 -45.13
C LEU A 580 17.41 -7.57 -45.12
N ASN A 581 17.05 -8.64 -45.82
CA ASN A 581 17.96 -9.73 -46.18
C ASN A 581 18.92 -9.31 -47.31
N GLU A 582 19.86 -10.19 -47.67
CA GLU A 582 20.77 -9.97 -48.83
C GLU A 582 20.03 -9.81 -50.17
N PHE A 583 18.75 -10.22 -50.24
CA PHE A 583 17.86 -10.09 -51.40
C PHE A 583 16.92 -8.88 -51.35
N ASP A 584 17.15 -7.91 -50.45
CA ASP A 584 16.30 -6.71 -50.23
C ASP A 584 14.83 -7.03 -49.85
N GLU A 585 14.55 -8.22 -49.33
CA GLU A 585 13.26 -8.58 -48.74
C GLU A 585 13.19 -8.20 -47.26
N VAL A 586 12.06 -7.61 -46.84
CA VAL A 586 11.80 -7.25 -45.44
C VAL A 586 11.58 -8.50 -44.61
N ILE A 587 12.50 -8.79 -43.70
CA ILE A 587 12.43 -9.92 -42.76
C ILE A 587 11.54 -9.55 -41.58
N LYS A 588 11.76 -8.36 -41.03
CA LYS A 588 11.16 -7.91 -39.79
C LYS A 588 11.11 -6.39 -39.74
N GLU A 589 10.04 -5.87 -39.13
CA GLU A 589 9.77 -4.45 -38.99
C GLU A 589 9.62 -4.10 -37.51
N TYR A 590 10.25 -3.01 -37.07
CA TYR A 590 10.21 -2.50 -35.71
C TYR A 590 9.61 -1.09 -35.72
N ASP A 591 8.43 -0.93 -35.13
CA ASP A 591 7.80 0.38 -34.97
C ASP A 591 8.55 1.23 -33.94
N LEU A 592 8.68 2.53 -34.20
CA LEU A 592 9.38 3.47 -33.32
C LEU A 592 8.38 4.37 -32.56
N PRO A 593 8.38 4.36 -31.21
CA PRO A 593 7.53 5.26 -30.44
C PRO A 593 8.06 6.69 -30.47
N VAL A 594 7.19 7.65 -30.15
CA VAL A 594 7.56 9.07 -30.01
C VAL A 594 8.53 9.24 -28.85
N GLY A 595 9.57 10.05 -29.02
CA GLY A 595 10.63 10.29 -28.02
C GLY A 595 11.77 9.27 -28.07
N ALA A 596 11.69 8.26 -28.94
CA ALA A 596 12.74 7.29 -29.13
C ALA A 596 13.98 7.91 -29.82
N ARG A 597 15.18 7.55 -29.35
CA ARG A 597 16.46 7.99 -29.92
C ARG A 597 17.06 6.88 -30.78
N LEU A 598 17.32 7.20 -32.04
CA LEU A 598 17.95 6.27 -32.99
C LEU A 598 19.46 6.22 -32.77
N GLU A 599 20.02 5.02 -32.60
CA GLU A 599 21.48 4.78 -32.52
C GLU A 599 22.08 4.37 -33.88
N VAL A 600 21.23 3.90 -34.79
CA VAL A 600 21.61 3.35 -36.10
C VAL A 600 21.30 4.31 -37.24
N ASN A 601 22.04 4.20 -38.34
CA ASN A 601 21.78 4.93 -39.58
C ASN A 601 21.16 4.04 -40.67
N ASN A 602 20.56 4.69 -41.66
CA ASN A 602 19.98 3.99 -42.80
C ASN A 602 21.08 3.26 -43.60
N ASN A 603 20.84 2.00 -43.99
CA ASN A 603 21.78 1.08 -44.64
C ASN A 603 22.90 0.49 -43.76
N ASP A 604 22.89 0.69 -42.45
CA ASP A 604 23.86 0.03 -41.57
C ASP A 604 23.65 -1.48 -41.56
N LYS A 605 24.77 -2.23 -41.46
CA LYS A 605 24.76 -3.68 -41.28
C LYS A 605 24.78 -4.01 -39.79
N ILE A 606 23.77 -4.73 -39.31
CA ILE A 606 23.64 -5.10 -37.90
C ILE A 606 23.65 -6.61 -37.72
N LYS A 607 24.09 -7.04 -36.54
CA LYS A 607 23.96 -8.42 -36.07
C LYS A 607 22.72 -8.56 -35.20
N ALA A 608 22.19 -9.77 -35.15
CA ALA A 608 21.19 -10.16 -34.15
C ALA A 608 21.73 -9.86 -32.75
N GLY A 609 20.99 -9.05 -31.98
CA GLY A 609 21.39 -8.60 -30.66
C GLY A 609 21.86 -7.14 -30.56
N ASP A 610 22.05 -6.43 -31.68
CA ASP A 610 22.44 -5.01 -31.67
C ASP A 610 21.28 -4.08 -31.27
N ILE A 611 21.61 -2.96 -30.63
CA ILE A 611 20.64 -1.95 -30.18
C ILE A 611 20.27 -1.07 -31.38
N LEU A 612 18.98 -1.03 -31.73
CA LEU A 612 18.46 -0.17 -32.77
C LEU A 612 18.14 1.22 -32.20
N VAL A 613 17.49 1.23 -31.05
CA VAL A 613 16.87 2.42 -30.47
C VAL A 613 16.96 2.40 -28.96
N LYS A 614 17.28 3.56 -28.38
CA LYS A 614 17.21 3.83 -26.95
C LYS A 614 16.05 4.76 -26.68
N ILE A 615 15.15 4.33 -25.81
CA ILE A 615 14.05 5.14 -25.32
C ILE A 615 14.42 5.50 -23.89
N PRO A 616 14.70 6.77 -23.57
CA PRO A 616 14.93 7.17 -22.19
C PRO A 616 13.69 6.80 -21.40
N ARG A 617 13.84 5.89 -20.44
CA ARG A 617 12.78 5.64 -19.47
C ARG A 617 12.70 6.92 -18.68
N THR A 618 11.62 7.68 -18.89
CA THR A 618 11.07 8.41 -17.76
C THR A 618 10.71 7.31 -16.79
N PHE A 619 11.60 6.98 -15.85
CA PHE A 619 11.21 6.16 -14.73
C PHE A 619 9.96 6.84 -14.22
N GLY A 620 8.84 6.15 -14.38
CA GLY A 620 7.60 6.57 -13.76
C GLY A 620 8.02 6.90 -12.36
N LYS A 621 7.86 8.18 -11.98
CA LYS A 621 7.87 8.65 -10.60
C LYS A 621 7.45 7.45 -9.77
N ALA A 622 8.32 6.90 -8.92
CA ALA A 622 8.21 5.54 -8.37
C ALA A 622 6.75 5.11 -8.08
N GLY A 623 6.06 4.54 -9.08
CA GLY A 623 4.59 4.59 -9.15
C GLY A 623 3.98 6.00 -8.94
N ASP A 624 2.79 6.24 -9.48
CA ASP A 624 2.02 7.45 -9.16
C ASP A 624 1.63 7.54 -7.65
N ILE A 625 2.20 6.66 -6.82
CA ILE A 625 2.22 6.64 -5.36
C ILE A 625 2.86 7.91 -4.78
N THR A 626 3.79 8.56 -5.50
CA THR A 626 4.38 9.85 -5.06
C THR A 626 3.38 11.01 -5.04
N GLY A 627 2.18 10.84 -5.60
CA GLY A 627 1.11 11.82 -5.57
C GLY A 627 0.58 12.15 -4.18
N GLY A 628 0.91 11.36 -3.14
CA GLY A 628 0.50 11.61 -1.76
C GLY A 628 -1.03 11.65 -1.62
N LEU A 629 -1.56 12.65 -0.91
CA LEU A 629 -3.00 12.80 -0.71
C LEU A 629 -3.82 12.93 -2.02
N PRO A 630 -3.42 13.74 -3.02
CA PRO A 630 -4.08 13.78 -4.33
C PRO A 630 -4.35 12.41 -4.97
N ARG A 631 -3.39 11.49 -4.90
CA ARG A 631 -3.55 10.13 -5.43
C ARG A 631 -4.63 9.35 -4.67
N VAL A 632 -4.63 9.45 -3.34
CA VAL A 632 -5.67 8.85 -2.50
C VAL A 632 -7.05 9.41 -2.84
N THR A 633 -7.15 10.73 -3.08
CA THR A 633 -8.42 11.35 -3.49
C THR A 633 -8.88 10.91 -4.87
N GLU A 634 -7.96 10.71 -5.81
CA GLU A 634 -8.26 10.21 -7.15
C GLU A 634 -8.87 8.80 -7.11
N LEU A 635 -8.27 7.92 -6.30
CA LEU A 635 -8.72 6.54 -6.10
C LEU A 635 -10.10 6.48 -5.42
N PHE A 636 -10.33 7.25 -4.34
CA PHE A 636 -11.64 7.32 -3.69
C PHE A 636 -12.72 7.99 -4.54
N GLU A 637 -12.35 8.88 -5.46
CA GLU A 637 -13.29 9.45 -6.43
C GLU A 637 -13.49 8.57 -7.68
N ALA A 638 -12.86 7.38 -7.72
CA ALA A 638 -12.90 6.46 -8.85
C ALA A 638 -12.59 7.16 -10.19
N ARG A 639 -11.64 8.11 -10.16
CA ARG A 639 -11.23 8.85 -11.37
C ARG A 639 -10.28 8.00 -12.20
N ASN A 640 -10.38 8.14 -13.51
CA ASN A 640 -9.40 7.55 -14.41
C ASN A 640 -8.07 8.28 -14.25
N PRO A 641 -6.94 7.53 -14.23
CA PRO A 641 -5.62 8.11 -14.20
C PRO A 641 -5.40 9.04 -15.40
N SER A 642 -4.54 10.05 -15.20
CA SER A 642 -4.22 11.03 -16.26
C SER A 642 -3.64 10.36 -17.51
N ASP A 643 -2.92 9.25 -17.34
CA ASP A 643 -2.39 8.45 -18.43
C ASP A 643 -2.79 6.95 -18.29
N PRO A 644 -3.94 6.54 -18.83
CA PRO A 644 -4.48 5.19 -18.66
C PRO A 644 -3.85 4.18 -19.63
N ALA A 645 -3.48 2.99 -19.16
CA ALA A 645 -3.08 1.88 -20.02
C ALA A 645 -4.28 1.28 -20.75
N VAL A 646 -4.09 0.89 -22.02
CA VAL A 646 -5.07 0.09 -22.75
C VAL A 646 -4.87 -1.37 -22.36
N VAL A 647 -5.93 -2.05 -21.95
CA VAL A 647 -5.89 -3.42 -21.41
C VAL A 647 -6.70 -4.34 -22.32
N SER A 648 -6.25 -5.60 -22.47
CA SER A 648 -7.07 -6.59 -23.18
C SER A 648 -8.25 -7.07 -22.32
N GLU A 649 -9.46 -7.04 -22.86
CA GLU A 649 -10.66 -7.60 -22.27
C GLU A 649 -10.84 -9.11 -22.54
N ILE A 650 -10.13 -9.66 -23.52
CA ILE A 650 -10.19 -11.08 -23.88
C ILE A 650 -8.81 -11.72 -23.85
N GLU A 651 -8.75 -13.02 -23.62
CA GLU A 651 -7.53 -13.79 -23.82
C GLU A 651 -7.38 -14.22 -25.27
N GLY A 652 -6.17 -14.17 -25.81
CA GLY A 652 -5.95 -14.51 -27.21
C GLY A 652 -4.57 -14.17 -27.74
N ILE A 653 -4.39 -14.39 -29.04
CA ILE A 653 -3.17 -14.10 -29.77
C ILE A 653 -3.25 -12.68 -30.33
N VAL A 654 -2.20 -11.90 -30.13
CA VAL A 654 -2.08 -10.52 -30.58
C VAL A 654 -1.69 -10.48 -32.06
N SER A 655 -2.40 -9.67 -32.85
CA SER A 655 -2.09 -9.33 -34.23
C SER A 655 -2.24 -7.84 -34.46
N PHE A 656 -1.48 -7.29 -35.41
CA PHE A 656 -1.53 -5.86 -35.72
C PHE A 656 -2.15 -5.60 -37.08
N SER A 657 -3.00 -4.58 -37.15
CA SER A 657 -3.48 -4.09 -38.45
C SER A 657 -2.37 -3.30 -39.15
N LYS A 658 -2.09 -3.63 -40.42
CA LYS A 658 -1.08 -2.93 -41.25
C LYS A 658 -1.42 -1.46 -41.51
N LYS A 659 -2.68 -1.03 -41.34
CA LYS A 659 -3.12 0.35 -41.59
C LYS A 659 -3.48 1.08 -40.29
N LEU A 660 -2.95 2.29 -40.12
CA LEU A 660 -3.33 3.18 -39.01
C LEU A 660 -4.75 3.71 -39.21
N LYS A 661 -5.57 3.64 -38.16
CA LYS A 661 -6.89 4.28 -38.14
C LYS A 661 -6.76 5.60 -37.38
N ARG A 662 -6.88 6.72 -38.08
CA ARG A 662 -6.88 8.08 -37.50
C ARG A 662 -5.66 8.39 -36.60
N GLY A 663 -4.49 7.85 -36.91
CA GLY A 663 -3.26 8.03 -36.11
C GLY A 663 -3.18 7.16 -34.85
N GLN A 664 -4.04 6.14 -34.74
CA GLN A 664 -3.97 5.10 -33.72
C GLN A 664 -3.66 3.76 -34.39
N ARG A 665 -2.87 2.94 -33.69
CA ARG A 665 -2.56 1.56 -34.07
C ARG A 665 -3.67 0.65 -33.58
N GLU A 666 -4.20 -0.17 -34.48
CA GLU A 666 -5.22 -1.15 -34.15
C GLU A 666 -4.54 -2.48 -33.80
N VAL A 667 -4.68 -2.87 -32.54
CA VAL A 667 -4.23 -4.17 -32.00
C VAL A 667 -5.46 -5.08 -31.95
N ILE A 668 -5.38 -6.23 -32.60
CA ILE A 668 -6.47 -7.20 -32.69
C ILE A 668 -6.06 -8.42 -31.87
N ILE A 669 -6.91 -8.81 -30.94
CA ILE A 669 -6.71 -10.01 -30.14
C ILE A 669 -7.74 -11.02 -30.59
N THR A 670 -7.27 -12.20 -30.98
CA THR A 670 -8.11 -13.30 -31.45
C THR A 670 -8.08 -14.40 -30.40
N SER A 671 -9.22 -14.67 -29.79
CA SER A 671 -9.38 -15.75 -28.82
C SER A 671 -9.34 -17.13 -29.51
N LYS A 672 -9.15 -18.18 -28.71
CA LYS A 672 -9.19 -19.57 -29.21
C LYS A 672 -10.56 -19.96 -29.78
N THR A 673 -11.63 -19.29 -29.37
CA THR A 673 -13.00 -19.51 -29.85
C THR A 673 -13.31 -18.75 -31.15
N GLY A 674 -12.37 -17.93 -31.63
CA GLY A 674 -12.53 -17.13 -32.86
C GLY A 674 -13.17 -15.76 -32.65
N GLU A 675 -13.45 -15.36 -31.41
CA GLU A 675 -13.86 -13.98 -31.11
C GLU A 675 -12.68 -13.02 -31.27
N GLU A 676 -12.86 -11.98 -32.07
CA GLU A 676 -11.86 -10.93 -32.30
C GLU A 676 -12.26 -9.63 -31.59
N LYS A 677 -11.32 -9.04 -30.84
CA LYS A 677 -11.50 -7.74 -30.20
C LYS A 677 -10.40 -6.77 -30.62
N LYS A 678 -10.79 -5.54 -30.97
CA LYS A 678 -9.91 -4.54 -31.58
C LYS A 678 -9.70 -3.36 -30.63
N TYR A 679 -8.46 -3.05 -30.33
CA TYR A 679 -8.04 -1.98 -29.43
C TYR A 679 -7.29 -0.91 -30.22
N LEU A 680 -7.61 0.36 -29.98
CA LEU A 680 -6.94 1.49 -30.64
C LEU A 680 -5.94 2.13 -29.67
N ILE A 681 -4.66 1.95 -29.94
CA ILE A 681 -3.56 2.49 -29.12
C ILE A 681 -2.96 3.70 -29.84
N PRO A 682 -2.87 4.89 -29.18
CA PRO A 682 -2.17 6.04 -29.76
C PRO A 682 -0.70 5.71 -30.07
N THR A 683 -0.18 6.19 -31.20
CA THR A 683 1.24 6.01 -31.57
C THR A 683 2.23 6.71 -30.64
N SER A 684 1.74 7.65 -29.81
CA SER A 684 2.52 8.26 -28.73
C SER A 684 2.83 7.31 -27.58
N LYS A 685 2.05 6.23 -27.41
CA LYS A 685 2.25 5.25 -26.35
C LYS A 685 3.05 4.07 -26.86
N GLN A 686 3.98 3.59 -26.03
CA GLN A 686 4.68 2.35 -26.31
C GLN A 686 3.72 1.16 -26.16
N ILE A 687 3.72 0.30 -27.17
CA ILE A 687 3.00 -0.98 -27.15
C ILE A 687 3.90 -2.03 -26.49
N LEU A 688 3.36 -2.70 -25.47
CA LEU A 688 4.05 -3.71 -24.67
C LEU A 688 3.97 -5.11 -25.30
N ALA A 689 2.88 -5.41 -26.02
CA ALA A 689 2.71 -6.69 -26.71
C ALA A 689 3.38 -6.71 -28.10
N GLN A 690 3.83 -7.89 -28.54
CA GLN A 690 4.33 -8.16 -29.90
C GLN A 690 3.37 -9.02 -30.71
N GLU A 691 3.66 -9.17 -32.00
CA GLU A 691 2.84 -9.97 -32.92
C GLU A 691 3.02 -11.45 -32.61
N ASN A 692 1.90 -12.18 -32.51
CA ASN A 692 1.79 -13.56 -32.07
C ASN A 692 2.06 -13.81 -30.58
N ASP A 693 2.16 -12.76 -29.75
CA ASP A 693 2.17 -12.95 -28.30
C ASP A 693 0.80 -13.43 -27.82
N PHE A 694 0.80 -14.37 -26.87
CA PHE A 694 -0.40 -14.77 -26.16
C PHE A 694 -0.60 -13.85 -24.95
N VAL A 695 -1.74 -13.18 -24.89
CA VAL A 695 -2.09 -12.30 -23.78
C VAL A 695 -3.33 -12.81 -23.07
N HIS A 696 -3.29 -12.78 -21.74
CA HIS A 696 -4.45 -13.05 -20.90
C HIS A 696 -5.38 -11.84 -20.82
N ALA A 697 -6.64 -12.09 -20.50
CA ALA A 697 -7.58 -11.02 -20.17
C ALA A 697 -7.07 -10.23 -18.95
N GLY A 698 -7.01 -8.91 -19.08
CA GLY A 698 -6.52 -8.00 -18.04
C GLY A 698 -5.03 -7.65 -18.16
N THR A 699 -4.31 -8.13 -19.19
CA THR A 699 -2.92 -7.73 -19.44
C THR A 699 -2.85 -6.37 -20.14
N PRO A 700 -2.02 -5.42 -19.65
CA PRO A 700 -1.84 -4.12 -20.30
C PRO A 700 -1.11 -4.26 -21.64
N LEU A 701 -1.70 -3.70 -22.69
CA LEU A 701 -1.15 -3.66 -24.06
C LEU A 701 -0.28 -2.42 -24.30
N SER A 702 -0.47 -1.36 -23.52
CA SER A 702 0.31 -0.13 -23.59
C SER A 702 0.85 0.28 -22.22
N GLU A 703 1.83 1.18 -22.22
CA GLU A 703 2.23 1.88 -21.00
C GLU A 703 1.10 2.75 -20.43
N GLY A 704 1.11 2.91 -19.10
CA GLY A 704 0.13 3.68 -18.33
C GLY A 704 -0.34 2.95 -17.06
N ALA A 705 -1.17 3.62 -16.27
CA ALA A 705 -1.80 3.01 -15.10
C ALA A 705 -3.12 2.31 -15.48
N LEU A 706 -3.42 1.18 -14.84
CA LEU A 706 -4.71 0.49 -15.02
C LEU A 706 -5.84 1.35 -14.48
N THR A 707 -6.98 1.41 -15.19
CA THR A 707 -8.15 2.14 -14.69
C THR A 707 -9.01 1.21 -13.82
N PRO A 708 -9.57 1.68 -12.70
CA PRO A 708 -10.48 0.88 -11.89
C PRO A 708 -11.70 0.37 -12.67
N THR A 709 -12.16 1.15 -13.64
CA THR A 709 -13.30 0.81 -14.51
C THR A 709 -12.99 -0.38 -15.41
N ASP A 710 -11.79 -0.43 -16.00
CA ASP A 710 -11.37 -1.55 -16.84
C ASP A 710 -11.18 -2.81 -16.00
N ILE A 711 -10.61 -2.68 -14.79
CA ILE A 711 -10.46 -3.81 -13.86
C ILE A 711 -11.85 -4.37 -13.50
N LEU A 712 -12.87 -3.51 -13.34
CA LEU A 712 -14.24 -3.93 -13.01
C LEU A 712 -14.88 -4.74 -14.13
N ALA A 713 -14.74 -4.25 -15.36
CA ALA A 713 -15.31 -4.88 -16.53
C ALA A 713 -14.64 -6.24 -16.84
N ILE A 714 -13.34 -6.36 -16.59
CA ILE A 714 -12.53 -7.51 -17.01
C ILE A 714 -12.37 -8.55 -15.90
N ARG A 715 -11.90 -8.12 -14.71
CA ARG A 715 -11.55 -9.01 -13.59
C ARG A 715 -12.66 -9.12 -12.54
N GLY A 716 -13.70 -8.30 -12.66
CA GLY A 716 -14.86 -8.32 -11.78
C GLY A 716 -14.70 -7.48 -10.50
N PRO A 717 -15.75 -7.43 -9.66
CA PRO A 717 -15.85 -6.47 -8.56
C PRO A 717 -14.82 -6.72 -7.45
N MET A 718 -14.56 -7.98 -7.11
CA MET A 718 -13.65 -8.33 -6.02
C MET A 718 -12.22 -7.82 -6.29
N GLN A 719 -11.75 -8.01 -7.53
CA GLN A 719 -10.40 -7.60 -7.91
C GLN A 719 -10.22 -6.08 -7.92
N VAL A 720 -11.25 -5.32 -8.30
CA VAL A 720 -11.24 -3.85 -8.24
C VAL A 720 -11.16 -3.37 -6.81
N GLN A 721 -11.97 -3.96 -5.93
CA GLN A 721 -12.00 -3.57 -4.53
C GLN A 721 -10.63 -3.81 -3.89
N GLU A 722 -10.04 -4.98 -4.15
CA GLU A 722 -8.70 -5.32 -3.67
C GLU A 722 -7.64 -4.38 -4.25
N TYR A 723 -7.71 -4.07 -5.56
CA TYR A 723 -6.81 -3.11 -6.20
C TYR A 723 -6.86 -1.74 -5.52
N ILE A 724 -8.06 -1.20 -5.26
CA ILE A 724 -8.23 0.11 -4.61
C ILE A 724 -7.68 0.08 -3.18
N VAL A 725 -7.97 -0.98 -2.41
CA VAL A 725 -7.45 -1.13 -1.04
C VAL A 725 -5.92 -1.15 -1.04
N ASN A 726 -5.31 -1.98 -1.89
CA ASN A 726 -3.86 -2.13 -1.96
C ASN A 726 -3.18 -0.83 -2.41
N GLU A 727 -3.66 -0.18 -3.47
CA GLU A 727 -3.09 1.08 -3.98
C GLU A 727 -3.15 2.21 -2.94
N ILE A 728 -4.29 2.40 -2.27
CA ILE A 728 -4.42 3.43 -1.24
C ILE A 728 -3.49 3.12 -0.08
N GLN A 729 -3.43 1.86 0.33
CA GLN A 729 -2.60 1.45 1.45
C GLN A 729 -1.11 1.61 1.14
N GLU A 730 -0.66 1.36 -0.10
CA GLU A 730 0.72 1.65 -0.51
C GLU A 730 1.09 3.12 -0.30
N VAL A 731 0.19 4.06 -0.58
CA VAL A 731 0.44 5.50 -0.33
C VAL A 731 0.67 5.78 1.16
N TYR A 732 -0.16 5.21 2.04
CA TYR A 732 0.01 5.37 3.49
C TYR A 732 1.27 4.67 4.01
N ARG A 733 1.57 3.47 3.51
CA ARG A 733 2.76 2.69 3.87
C ARG A 733 4.05 3.36 3.45
N LEU A 734 4.11 3.97 2.26
CA LEU A 734 5.28 4.76 1.82
C LEU A 734 5.61 5.90 2.78
N GLN A 735 4.61 6.44 3.50
CA GLN A 735 4.78 7.49 4.50
C GLN A 735 4.98 6.93 5.93
N GLY A 736 5.12 5.61 6.07
CA GLY A 736 5.33 4.92 7.34
C GLY A 736 4.09 4.88 8.25
N VAL A 737 2.89 5.14 7.70
CA VAL A 737 1.62 5.05 8.43
C VAL A 737 1.01 3.67 8.21
N LYS A 738 0.96 2.85 9.27
CA LYS A 738 0.28 1.56 9.24
C LYS A 738 -1.19 1.72 9.61
N ILE A 739 -2.08 1.38 8.67
CA ILE A 739 -3.54 1.33 8.83
C ILE A 739 -4.00 -0.07 8.39
N ASN A 740 -4.88 -0.70 9.17
CA ASN A 740 -5.42 -2.03 8.84
C ASN A 740 -6.39 -1.97 7.66
N ASP A 741 -6.33 -2.98 6.78
CA ASP A 741 -7.10 -3.09 5.53
C ASP A 741 -8.62 -2.92 5.76
N LYS A 742 -9.14 -3.34 6.94
CA LYS A 742 -10.59 -3.31 7.25
C LYS A 742 -11.20 -1.92 7.12
N HIS A 743 -10.43 -0.88 7.41
CA HIS A 743 -10.92 0.50 7.32
C HIS A 743 -11.12 0.92 5.86
N PHE A 744 -10.18 0.55 4.97
CA PHE A 744 -10.31 0.82 3.55
C PHE A 744 -11.44 -0.02 2.93
N GLU A 745 -11.56 -1.29 3.33
CA GLU A 745 -12.64 -2.18 2.88
C GLU A 745 -14.03 -1.60 3.18
N VAL A 746 -14.23 -0.99 4.35
CA VAL A 746 -15.50 -0.33 4.71
C VAL A 746 -15.86 0.77 3.73
N ILE A 747 -14.89 1.63 3.35
CA ILE A 747 -15.12 2.72 2.39
C ILE A 747 -15.35 2.17 0.98
N VAL A 748 -14.53 1.23 0.54
CA VAL A 748 -14.61 0.62 -0.79
C VAL A 748 -15.91 -0.16 -0.98
N ARG A 749 -16.44 -0.78 0.08
CA ARG A 749 -17.79 -1.37 0.06
C ARG A 749 -18.87 -0.33 -0.27
N GLN A 750 -18.78 0.87 0.30
CA GLN A 750 -19.75 1.94 0.02
C GLN A 750 -19.63 2.51 -1.40
N MET A 751 -18.44 2.51 -1.99
CA MET A 751 -18.24 2.91 -3.40
C MET A 751 -18.96 2.00 -4.40
N MET A 752 -19.27 0.76 -4.01
CA MET A 752 -19.93 -0.25 -4.85
C MET A 752 -21.33 -0.62 -4.35
N ARG A 753 -22.02 0.32 -3.71
CA ARG A 753 -23.38 0.12 -3.19
C ARG A 753 -24.45 0.08 -4.28
N LYS A 754 -24.16 0.61 -5.48
CA LYS A 754 -25.14 0.77 -6.57
C LYS A 754 -24.89 -0.21 -7.73
N VAL A 755 -25.97 -0.64 -8.34
CA VAL A 755 -25.99 -1.45 -9.58
C VAL A 755 -26.80 -0.72 -10.66
N GLU A 756 -26.39 -0.88 -11.91
CA GLU A 756 -27.16 -0.42 -13.09
C GLU A 756 -27.99 -1.58 -13.62
N ILE A 757 -29.27 -1.35 -13.84
CA ILE A 757 -30.14 -2.36 -14.44
C ILE A 757 -29.84 -2.47 -15.95
N ILE A 758 -29.53 -3.67 -16.43
CA ILE A 758 -29.35 -3.96 -17.86
C ILE A 758 -30.68 -4.39 -18.46
N ASP A 759 -31.33 -5.37 -17.85
CA ASP A 759 -32.65 -5.85 -18.25
C ASP A 759 -33.54 -5.85 -17.00
N PRO A 760 -34.64 -5.07 -16.97
CA PRO A 760 -35.54 -5.05 -15.83
C PRO A 760 -36.35 -6.35 -15.67
N GLY A 761 -36.41 -7.21 -16.69
CA GLY A 761 -37.26 -8.40 -16.67
C GLY A 761 -38.71 -8.05 -16.34
N ASP A 762 -39.28 -8.72 -15.35
CA ASP A 762 -40.64 -8.49 -14.86
C ASP A 762 -40.68 -7.71 -13.52
N THR A 763 -39.57 -7.05 -13.15
CA THR A 763 -39.47 -6.20 -11.94
C THR A 763 -40.04 -4.80 -12.12
N ARG A 764 -40.11 -4.03 -11.02
CA ARG A 764 -40.49 -2.61 -11.02
C ARG A 764 -39.44 -1.66 -11.59
N PHE A 765 -38.26 -2.16 -11.95
CA PHE A 765 -37.10 -1.34 -12.30
C PHE A 765 -37.14 -0.85 -13.75
N LEU A 766 -36.40 0.23 -14.03
CA LEU A 766 -36.21 0.76 -15.37
C LEU A 766 -34.81 0.40 -15.91
N GLU A 767 -34.72 0.20 -17.23
CA GLU A 767 -33.44 -0.01 -17.92
C GLU A 767 -32.52 1.21 -17.72
N GLY A 768 -31.27 0.95 -17.32
CA GLY A 768 -30.28 1.99 -17.02
C GLY A 768 -30.44 2.67 -15.65
N GLU A 769 -31.43 2.28 -14.84
CA GLU A 769 -31.65 2.87 -13.52
C GLU A 769 -30.56 2.47 -12.51
N LEU A 770 -30.20 3.40 -11.61
CA LEU A 770 -29.17 3.21 -10.57
C LEU A 770 -29.79 2.90 -9.21
N ILE A 771 -29.79 1.63 -8.85
CA ILE A 771 -30.53 1.12 -7.68
C ILE A 771 -29.55 0.63 -6.63
N ASN A 772 -29.96 0.67 -5.35
CA ASN A 772 -29.16 0.07 -4.29
C ASN A 772 -29.09 -1.45 -4.52
N LYS A 773 -27.89 -2.01 -4.42
CA LYS A 773 -27.65 -3.44 -4.60
C LYS A 773 -28.56 -4.30 -3.72
N GLN A 774 -28.82 -3.87 -2.48
CA GLN A 774 -29.69 -4.62 -1.56
C GLN A 774 -31.13 -4.62 -2.03
N GLU A 775 -31.66 -3.47 -2.44
CA GLU A 775 -33.01 -3.34 -2.98
C GLU A 775 -33.19 -4.16 -4.27
N PHE A 776 -32.15 -4.19 -5.12
CA PHE A 776 -32.12 -5.05 -6.30
C PHE A 776 -32.22 -6.54 -5.95
N HIS A 777 -31.45 -7.00 -4.95
CA HIS A 777 -31.51 -8.40 -4.50
C HIS A 777 -32.87 -8.72 -3.88
N GLU A 778 -33.41 -7.86 -3.03
CA GLU A 778 -34.71 -8.09 -2.39
C GLU A 778 -35.86 -8.16 -3.42
N GLU A 779 -35.85 -7.30 -4.44
CA GLU A 779 -36.86 -7.35 -5.49
C GLU A 779 -36.73 -8.61 -6.36
N ASN A 780 -35.51 -9.01 -6.70
CA ASN A 780 -35.29 -10.24 -7.45
C ASN A 780 -35.68 -11.50 -6.66
N ASP A 781 -35.35 -11.55 -5.36
CA ASP A 781 -35.76 -12.63 -4.47
C ASP A 781 -37.29 -12.66 -4.32
N ASN A 782 -37.95 -11.50 -4.33
CA ASN A 782 -39.40 -11.40 -4.31
C ASN A 782 -40.06 -11.91 -5.60
N ILE A 783 -39.40 -11.77 -6.75
CA ILE A 783 -39.91 -12.26 -8.05
C ILE A 783 -39.58 -13.73 -8.27
N TRP A 784 -38.56 -14.23 -7.58
CA TRP A 784 -38.19 -15.63 -7.62
C TRP A 784 -39.39 -16.55 -7.34
N ASP A 785 -39.54 -17.61 -8.13
CA ASP A 785 -40.66 -18.55 -8.13
C ASP A 785 -42.07 -17.99 -8.44
N LYS A 786 -42.23 -16.69 -8.71
CA LYS A 786 -43.53 -16.15 -9.16
C LYS A 786 -43.82 -16.48 -10.62
N LYS A 787 -45.11 -16.48 -10.96
CA LYS A 787 -45.62 -16.78 -12.30
C LYS A 787 -46.42 -15.59 -12.83
N ILE A 788 -46.32 -15.35 -14.14
CA ILE A 788 -47.09 -14.32 -14.84
C ILE A 788 -48.20 -14.97 -15.63
N ILE A 789 -49.40 -14.44 -15.50
CA ILE A 789 -50.57 -14.91 -16.23
C ILE A 789 -50.50 -14.45 -17.68
N LEU A 790 -50.34 -15.40 -18.60
CA LEU A 790 -50.44 -15.15 -20.04
C LEU A 790 -51.90 -15.09 -20.48
N GLU A 791 -52.71 -16.02 -19.96
CA GLU A 791 -54.15 -16.06 -20.16
C GLU A 791 -54.85 -16.44 -18.86
N SER A 792 -55.86 -15.66 -18.47
CA SER A 792 -56.62 -15.85 -17.23
C SER A 792 -57.63 -16.99 -17.28
N GLY A 793 -57.82 -17.64 -18.45
CA GLY A 793 -58.88 -18.63 -18.66
C GLY A 793 -60.24 -18.07 -18.25
N ASP A 794 -61.01 -18.85 -17.48
CA ASP A 794 -62.30 -18.46 -16.89
C ASP A 794 -62.18 -17.96 -15.44
N SER A 795 -60.97 -17.58 -14.99
CA SER A 795 -60.77 -17.00 -13.65
C SER A 795 -61.40 -15.60 -13.56
N VAL A 796 -62.22 -15.38 -12.53
CA VAL A 796 -62.79 -14.05 -12.22
C VAL A 796 -61.84 -13.25 -11.33
N LYS A 797 -60.92 -13.94 -10.64
CA LYS A 797 -60.09 -13.37 -9.58
C LYS A 797 -58.82 -12.73 -10.11
N TYR A 798 -58.23 -13.30 -11.15
CA TYR A 798 -56.94 -12.84 -11.68
C TYR A 798 -57.05 -12.42 -13.15
N GLN A 799 -56.25 -11.43 -13.53
CA GLN A 799 -56.22 -10.87 -14.88
C GLN A 799 -54.90 -11.16 -15.59
N LYS A 800 -54.93 -11.12 -16.93
CA LYS A 800 -53.74 -11.24 -17.77
C LYS A 800 -52.68 -10.20 -17.38
N GLY A 801 -51.43 -10.64 -17.26
CA GLY A 801 -50.29 -9.82 -16.88
C GLY A 801 -50.03 -9.70 -15.38
N GLN A 802 -50.89 -10.24 -14.52
CA GLN A 802 -50.63 -10.23 -13.08
C GLN A 802 -49.59 -11.28 -12.69
N ILE A 803 -48.77 -10.91 -11.69
CA ILE A 803 -47.78 -11.78 -11.07
C ILE A 803 -48.44 -12.47 -9.86
N ILE A 804 -48.41 -13.79 -9.82
CA ILE A 804 -49.00 -14.62 -8.76
C ILE A 804 -47.98 -15.63 -8.22
N SER A 805 -48.16 -16.07 -6.99
CA SER A 805 -47.36 -17.16 -6.42
C SER A 805 -47.79 -18.53 -6.97
N VAL A 806 -46.88 -19.51 -6.94
CA VAL A 806 -47.20 -20.90 -7.32
C VAL A 806 -48.36 -21.47 -6.50
N ARG A 807 -48.47 -21.06 -5.22
CA ARG A 807 -49.54 -21.49 -4.33
C ARG A 807 -50.89 -20.96 -4.79
N GLU A 808 -50.98 -19.67 -5.09
CA GLU A 808 -52.21 -19.04 -5.59
C GLU A 808 -52.64 -19.61 -6.95
N LEU A 809 -51.68 -19.84 -7.86
CA LEU A 809 -51.94 -20.51 -9.13
C LEU A 809 -52.54 -21.91 -8.90
N ARG A 810 -51.97 -22.69 -7.98
CA ARG A 810 -52.42 -24.05 -7.69
C ARG A 810 -53.81 -24.07 -7.08
N ASP A 811 -54.10 -23.16 -6.15
CA ASP A 811 -55.40 -23.05 -5.48
C ASP A 811 -56.49 -22.67 -6.50
N GLU A 812 -56.22 -21.68 -7.35
CA GLU A 812 -57.17 -21.21 -8.35
C GLU A 812 -57.36 -22.23 -9.49
N ASN A 813 -56.29 -22.83 -10.03
CA ASN A 813 -56.42 -23.89 -11.05
C ASN A 813 -57.12 -25.14 -10.49
N SER A 814 -56.96 -25.44 -9.19
CA SER A 814 -57.72 -26.52 -8.55
C SER A 814 -59.21 -26.17 -8.45
N TYR A 815 -59.56 -24.92 -8.20
CA TYR A 815 -60.95 -24.44 -8.19
C TYR A 815 -61.57 -24.46 -9.60
N LEU A 816 -60.86 -23.93 -10.60
CA LEU A 816 -61.30 -23.95 -12.00
C LEU A 816 -61.50 -25.37 -12.52
N LYS A 817 -60.57 -26.28 -12.18
CA LYS A 817 -60.67 -27.71 -12.54
C LYS A 817 -61.85 -28.41 -11.86
N ARG A 818 -62.25 -28.03 -10.65
CA ARG A 818 -63.47 -28.58 -10.00
C ARG A 818 -64.77 -28.08 -10.64
N GLN A 819 -64.72 -26.98 -11.39
CA GLN A 819 -65.87 -26.39 -12.07
C GLN A 819 -65.89 -26.66 -13.59
N ASP A 820 -65.04 -27.56 -14.09
CA ASP A 820 -64.86 -27.84 -15.52
C ASP A 820 -64.60 -26.58 -16.38
N LYS A 821 -63.86 -25.63 -15.83
CA LYS A 821 -63.49 -24.36 -16.46
C LYS A 821 -62.06 -24.39 -17.04
N HIS A 822 -61.77 -23.50 -17.99
CA HIS A 822 -60.43 -23.36 -18.55
C HIS A 822 -59.46 -22.83 -17.48
N GLN A 823 -58.34 -23.54 -17.33
CA GLN A 823 -57.27 -23.20 -16.39
C GLN A 823 -56.48 -21.99 -16.87
N MET A 824 -55.79 -21.34 -15.94
CA MET A 824 -54.90 -20.21 -16.25
C MET A 824 -53.61 -20.73 -16.89
N GLU A 825 -53.21 -20.10 -17.99
CA GLU A 825 -51.90 -20.30 -18.60
C GLU A 825 -50.91 -19.29 -18.05
N VAL A 826 -49.75 -19.77 -17.62
CA VAL A 826 -48.72 -18.95 -16.99
C VAL A 826 -47.33 -19.18 -17.60
N ARG A 827 -46.48 -18.16 -17.51
CA ARG A 827 -45.02 -18.29 -17.68
C ARG A 827 -44.29 -17.96 -16.39
N ASP A 828 -43.02 -18.31 -16.35
CA ASP A 828 -42.13 -17.98 -15.24
C ASP A 828 -41.79 -16.49 -15.28
N ALA A 829 -41.82 -15.83 -14.12
CA ALA A 829 -41.40 -14.44 -14.00
C ALA A 829 -39.88 -14.37 -14.12
N GLN A 830 -39.38 -13.41 -14.90
CA GLN A 830 -37.95 -13.22 -15.13
C GLN A 830 -37.41 -12.16 -14.17
N PRO A 831 -36.37 -12.48 -13.38
CA PRO A 831 -35.72 -11.50 -12.51
C PRO A 831 -34.93 -10.48 -13.35
N ALA A 832 -34.69 -9.30 -12.77
CA ALA A 832 -33.87 -8.28 -13.43
C ALA A 832 -32.39 -8.70 -13.44
N THR A 833 -31.67 -8.29 -14.48
CA THR A 833 -30.21 -8.39 -14.57
C THR A 833 -29.58 -7.02 -14.38
N SER A 834 -28.45 -6.98 -13.68
CA SER A 834 -27.74 -5.74 -13.42
C SER A 834 -26.23 -5.89 -13.60
N LYS A 835 -25.55 -4.77 -13.84
CA LYS A 835 -24.10 -4.65 -13.78
C LYS A 835 -23.70 -3.81 -12.58
N GLN A 836 -22.64 -4.23 -11.93
CA GLN A 836 -22.06 -3.50 -10.81
C GLN A 836 -21.37 -2.23 -11.32
N ILE A 837 -21.57 -1.11 -10.62
CA ILE A 837 -20.84 0.14 -10.90
C ILE A 837 -19.94 0.50 -9.71
N LEU A 838 -18.79 1.08 -10.04
CA LEU A 838 -17.93 1.78 -9.10
C LEU A 838 -18.24 3.29 -9.14
N GLN A 839 -18.64 3.87 -8.00
CA GLN A 839 -18.87 5.30 -7.86
C GLN A 839 -17.82 5.93 -6.95
N GLY A 840 -17.41 7.16 -7.29
CA GLY A 840 -16.60 7.97 -6.38
C GLY A 840 -17.38 8.34 -5.11
N ILE A 841 -16.67 8.52 -4.00
CA ILE A 841 -17.26 8.80 -2.68
C ILE A 841 -18.21 10.01 -2.70
N THR A 842 -17.92 11.07 -3.48
CA THR A 842 -18.80 12.25 -3.56
C THR A 842 -20.14 11.93 -4.21
N ARG A 843 -20.17 11.07 -5.24
CA ARG A 843 -21.42 10.66 -5.89
C ARG A 843 -22.19 9.66 -5.02
N ALA A 844 -21.46 8.76 -4.35
CA ALA A 844 -22.07 7.78 -3.46
C ALA A 844 -22.77 8.42 -2.24
N SER A 845 -22.23 9.50 -1.68
CA SER A 845 -22.85 10.22 -0.55
C SER A 845 -24.09 11.03 -0.96
N LEU A 846 -24.16 11.53 -2.19
CA LEU A 846 -25.33 12.26 -2.69
C LEU A 846 -26.53 11.35 -2.98
N GLN A 847 -26.28 10.06 -3.18
CA GLN A 847 -27.28 9.05 -3.53
C GLN A 847 -27.62 8.12 -2.35
N THR A 848 -27.59 8.63 -1.12
CA THR A 848 -28.09 7.93 0.07
C THR A 848 -29.61 7.79 0.05
N GLN A 849 -30.14 6.83 0.79
CA GLN A 849 -31.59 6.64 0.91
C GLN A 849 -32.24 7.80 1.66
N SER A 850 -31.63 8.24 2.77
CA SER A 850 -32.06 9.44 3.47
C SER A 850 -31.78 10.69 2.64
N TRP A 851 -32.85 11.41 2.31
CA TRP A 851 -32.73 12.71 1.64
C TRP A 851 -32.32 13.81 2.63
N ILE A 852 -32.62 13.66 3.94
CA ILE A 852 -32.17 14.58 4.99
C ILE A 852 -30.65 14.52 5.11
N SER A 853 -30.09 13.31 5.17
CA SER A 853 -28.64 13.09 5.21
C SER A 853 -27.97 13.64 3.95
N ALA A 854 -28.51 13.34 2.76
CA ALA A 854 -27.98 13.85 1.49
C ALA A 854 -28.01 15.39 1.42
N ALA A 855 -29.13 16.02 1.81
CA ALA A 855 -29.33 17.47 1.74
C ALA A 855 -28.35 18.27 2.59
N SER A 856 -27.87 17.67 3.69
CA SER A 856 -26.88 18.27 4.59
C SER A 856 -25.44 18.26 4.06
N PHE A 857 -25.16 17.53 2.97
CA PHE A 857 -23.82 17.41 2.40
C PHE A 857 -23.52 18.49 1.35
N GLN A 858 -24.08 18.35 0.14
CA GLN A 858 -23.89 19.23 -1.03
C GLN A 858 -25.15 19.21 -1.92
N GLU A 859 -25.28 20.16 -2.84
CA GLU A 859 -26.41 20.23 -3.79
C GLU A 859 -27.81 20.24 -3.13
N THR A 860 -27.94 20.87 -1.96
CA THR A 860 -29.17 20.88 -1.13
C THR A 860 -30.44 21.23 -1.92
N THR A 861 -30.38 22.23 -2.81
CA THR A 861 -31.53 22.66 -3.62
C THR A 861 -32.03 21.56 -4.55
N LYS A 862 -31.12 20.85 -5.21
CA LYS A 862 -31.44 19.75 -6.13
C LYS A 862 -32.04 18.57 -5.37
N ILE A 863 -31.45 18.20 -4.23
CA ILE A 863 -31.93 17.08 -3.41
C ILE A 863 -33.33 17.35 -2.88
N LEU A 864 -33.59 18.55 -2.33
CA LEU A 864 -34.90 18.92 -1.83
C LEU A 864 -35.95 18.98 -2.93
N THR A 865 -35.57 19.46 -4.13
CA THR A 865 -36.47 19.49 -5.29
C THR A 865 -36.84 18.06 -5.71
N GLU A 866 -35.84 17.18 -5.81
CA GLU A 866 -36.04 15.77 -6.16
C GLU A 866 -36.92 15.05 -5.13
N ALA A 867 -36.62 15.22 -3.84
CA ALA A 867 -37.41 14.66 -2.74
C ALA A 867 -38.86 15.16 -2.76
N SER A 868 -39.07 16.44 -3.08
CA SER A 868 -40.41 17.04 -3.19
C SER A 868 -41.19 16.50 -4.40
N VAL A 869 -40.53 16.34 -5.56
CA VAL A 869 -41.16 15.82 -6.79
C VAL A 869 -41.58 14.37 -6.63
N TYR A 870 -40.73 13.54 -6.02
CA TYR A 870 -41.04 12.12 -5.76
C TYR A 870 -41.81 11.88 -4.46
N ALA A 871 -42.13 12.93 -3.68
CA ALA A 871 -42.73 12.84 -2.36
C ALA A 871 -42.01 11.81 -1.44
N LYS A 872 -40.68 11.85 -1.41
CA LYS A 872 -39.86 10.92 -0.61
C LYS A 872 -40.15 11.11 0.89
N SER A 873 -40.31 10.00 1.61
CA SER A 873 -40.35 9.96 3.08
C SER A 873 -39.02 9.43 3.61
N ASP A 874 -38.66 9.84 4.83
CA ASP A 874 -37.41 9.44 5.49
C ASP A 874 -37.75 8.69 6.79
N GLU A 875 -37.16 7.52 6.98
CA GLU A 875 -37.43 6.63 8.12
C GLU A 875 -36.52 6.91 9.34
N LEU A 876 -35.57 7.84 9.23
CA LEU A 876 -34.63 8.17 10.30
C LEU A 876 -33.81 6.94 10.77
N SER A 877 -33.34 6.13 9.83
CA SER A 877 -32.57 4.91 10.12
C SER A 877 -31.06 5.15 10.23
N GLY A 878 -30.55 6.27 9.72
CA GLY A 878 -29.14 6.64 9.76
C GLY A 878 -28.77 7.54 10.94
N LEU A 879 -27.46 7.77 11.14
CA LEU A 879 -26.99 8.60 12.26
C LEU A 879 -27.28 10.09 12.04
N LYS A 880 -27.07 10.58 10.81
CA LYS A 880 -27.07 12.02 10.52
C LYS A 880 -28.47 12.62 10.63
N GLU A 881 -29.48 11.89 10.16
CA GLU A 881 -30.88 12.28 10.28
C GLU A 881 -31.28 12.48 11.75
N ASN A 882 -30.96 11.50 12.60
CA ASN A 882 -31.30 11.54 14.01
C ASN A 882 -30.58 12.68 14.75
N VAL A 883 -29.32 12.95 14.40
CA VAL A 883 -28.61 14.13 14.93
C VAL A 883 -29.29 15.44 14.53
N ILE A 884 -29.73 15.57 13.28
CA ILE A 884 -30.38 16.80 12.77
C ILE A 884 -31.74 17.03 13.46
N VAL A 885 -32.52 15.98 13.67
CA VAL A 885 -33.84 16.05 14.31
C VAL A 885 -33.73 16.14 15.85
N GLY A 886 -32.59 15.76 16.43
CA GLY A 886 -32.35 15.77 17.87
C GLY A 886 -32.80 14.49 18.59
N HIS A 887 -32.86 13.37 17.87
CA HIS A 887 -33.12 12.04 18.40
C HIS A 887 -31.83 11.32 18.83
N LEU A 888 -31.98 10.23 19.59
CA LEU A 888 -30.86 9.31 19.86
C LEU A 888 -30.38 8.69 18.55
N ILE A 889 -29.07 8.65 18.34
CA ILE A 889 -28.47 7.99 17.18
C ILE A 889 -28.69 6.47 17.26
N PRO A 890 -29.02 5.79 16.15
CA PRO A 890 -29.29 4.33 16.11
C PRO A 890 -28.00 3.51 16.16
N CYS A 891 -27.12 3.83 17.11
CA CYS A 891 -25.78 3.26 17.28
C CYS A 891 -25.40 3.30 18.77
N GLY A 892 -24.58 2.35 19.21
CA GLY A 892 -24.17 2.21 20.60
C GLY A 892 -25.39 2.15 21.52
N THR A 893 -25.45 3.05 22.50
CA THR A 893 -26.53 3.11 23.50
C THR A 893 -27.91 3.46 22.92
N GLY A 894 -27.98 4.00 21.70
CA GLY A 894 -29.25 4.36 21.07
C GLY A 894 -29.87 3.26 20.19
N LEU A 895 -29.36 2.02 20.26
CA LEU A 895 -30.05 0.87 19.67
C LEU A 895 -31.39 0.62 20.39
N LYS A 896 -32.46 0.45 19.59
CA LYS A 896 -33.82 0.18 20.10
C LYS A 896 -33.91 -1.06 20.99
N GLU A 897 -33.04 -2.05 20.77
CA GLU A 897 -32.97 -3.26 21.59
C GLU A 897 -32.59 -2.94 23.04
N TYR A 898 -31.72 -1.96 23.27
CA TYR A 898 -31.28 -1.57 24.61
C TYR A 898 -32.35 -0.82 25.40
N GLU A 899 -33.33 -0.17 24.74
CA GLU A 899 -34.46 0.47 25.44
C GLU A 899 -35.34 -0.55 26.17
N ASN A 900 -35.43 -1.77 25.64
CA ASN A 900 -36.21 -2.85 26.22
C ASN A 900 -35.44 -3.68 27.26
N ILE A 901 -34.13 -3.44 27.41
CA ILE A 901 -33.28 -4.17 28.34
C ILE A 901 -33.22 -3.42 29.68
N ILE A 902 -33.89 -3.97 30.70
CA ILE A 902 -33.80 -3.48 32.07
C ILE A 902 -32.58 -4.10 32.74
N VAL A 903 -31.54 -3.30 33.00
CA VAL A 903 -30.32 -3.74 33.69
C VAL A 903 -30.46 -3.51 35.19
N GLY A 904 -30.25 -4.54 36.01
CA GLY A 904 -30.29 -4.47 37.48
C GLY A 904 -29.00 -5.01 38.11
N SER A 905 -28.78 -4.75 39.41
CA SER A 905 -27.62 -5.31 40.12
C SER A 905 -27.71 -6.83 40.18
N MET A 906 -26.63 -7.52 39.82
CA MET A 906 -26.59 -8.98 39.88
C MET A 906 -26.64 -9.49 41.33
N GLU A 907 -26.23 -8.68 42.30
CA GLU A 907 -26.41 -8.95 43.73
C GLU A 907 -27.89 -8.86 44.13
N GLU A 908 -28.61 -7.83 43.67
CA GLU A 908 -30.05 -7.69 43.91
C GLU A 908 -30.82 -8.85 43.27
N TYR A 909 -30.48 -9.23 42.04
CA TYR A 909 -31.09 -10.38 41.37
C TYR A 909 -30.84 -11.70 42.13
N LYS A 910 -29.61 -11.93 42.60
CA LYS A 910 -29.26 -13.10 43.42
C LYS A 910 -30.02 -13.10 44.74
N ASN A 911 -30.16 -11.95 45.40
CA ASN A 911 -30.94 -11.81 46.62
C ASN A 911 -32.44 -12.06 46.39
N LEU A 912 -32.98 -11.62 45.26
CA LEU A 912 -34.38 -11.82 44.85
C LEU A 912 -34.67 -13.28 44.46
N MET A 913 -33.70 -13.96 43.87
CA MET A 913 -33.75 -15.41 43.62
C MET A 913 -33.65 -16.21 44.94
N ALA A 914 -32.79 -15.79 45.87
CA ALA A 914 -32.65 -16.42 47.18
C ALA A 914 -33.88 -16.24 48.07
N SER A 915 -34.61 -15.12 47.94
CA SER A 915 -35.89 -14.92 48.64
C SER A 915 -37.05 -15.69 48.01
N LYS A 916 -36.96 -16.05 46.71
CA LYS A 916 -37.94 -16.93 46.05
C LYS A 916 -37.79 -18.41 46.39
N THR A 917 -36.62 -18.87 46.80
CA THR A 917 -36.39 -20.26 47.23
C THR A 917 -36.73 -20.51 48.71
N THR A 918 -37.03 -19.45 49.47
CA THR A 918 -37.35 -19.52 50.90
C THR A 918 -38.83 -19.34 51.22
N ASN A 919 -39.67 -19.07 50.21
CA ASN A 919 -41.13 -19.25 50.23
C ASN A 919 -41.51 -20.50 49.44
#